data_AF-A0A9D1VF68-F1
#
_entry.id   AF-A0A9D1VF68-F1
#
_cell.length_a   1.000
_cell.length_b   1.000
_cell.length_c   1.000
_cell.angle_alpha   90.00
_cell.angle_beta   90.00
_cell.angle_gamma   90.00
#
_symmetry.space_group_name_H-M   'P 1'
#
loop_
_entity.id
_entity.type
_entity.pdbx_description
1 polymer ?
#
loop_
_entity_poly.entity_id
_entity_poly.type
_entity_poly.pdbx_seq_one_letter_code
_entity_poly.pdbx_strand_id
1 'polypeptide(L)'
;MSRSIPFFDLFSDYIPERELRILLLEVLVEEAAVQQDTLTMDLTLLSREMLPEEAVAQVEQELCRLYQLQGVHITVRQSAPEEKKKAAPEGKKRGGAAAPAGGEDNSVILGGHITANLISMKDVGLKTPTFAVTGKVFAEELYETRRPGVWCLTFDMTDQSGSVRVVKYLKEKEMEQLKGRIEAGMYLTVQGRMKLTRDGTDLQMEPYCICTAEHTERMDLAEKKRVELHLHTRMSNMDALTDTKKAVKTAIRWGHPAIAITDHGVVQSFPDAASAAGGKIKILYGVEAYFVNNLDDRLAVHGTKDCDFDSEIVCFDIETTGLNVKYEAITEIGAVILKGGKITDTFQTFVNPNRRLRPEIIGLTGITDEMLRDAPQPREALEKFLAFAGDRPLAAHNAEFDIGFIRENCKKEGLPFDPTYIDSLILAQNLLQDLTHFKLDTVAERLKLPAFNHHRASDDGATVGYMLVPFFEMLRERGLSCIQQINDEMLKLRPLGKAHRRPRHMIILAKNKLGMHNMYKLISLSNLKYFKRQPIIPKTELVRYREGLIIGAACEAGELFQAVVEHKGWDELKRIASFYDYLEIQPICNNLFMLRQGKVRSEEELRDFNRTIVRLGEELDKPVVATGDVHFLDPEDEVYRHILLASKKFEDADAPLPIYFKTTDEMLRECAYLGEEKATEVVVTNPNLIADMVEDIQLLPKGQLFPPRLQNSREDLYNLVWGKAHALYGKELPQIVQDRLDTEMNSILGRGYDVIYMSAQKLVQRSLENGYLVGSRGSVGSSLVAYMSGITEVNSLPPHYRCPKCRHSEFILDGSYGCGADMPDRVCPVCGEKYAKDGFNIPFETFLGFGGDKVPDIDLNFSGEYQAK
;
A
#
# COMPACT_ATOMS: atom_id res chain seq x y z
N MET A 1 -41.91 1.38 -27.77
CA MET A 1 -41.98 1.63 -26.31
C MET A 1 -41.15 2.86 -26.06
N SER A 2 -41.78 3.98 -25.70
CA SER A 2 -41.06 5.19 -25.25
C SER A 2 -40.20 4.80 -24.06
N ARG A 3 -38.89 5.06 -24.13
CA ARG A 3 -37.99 4.86 -23.00
C ARG A 3 -38.16 6.06 -22.08
N SER A 4 -38.56 5.83 -20.84
CA SER A 4 -38.48 6.86 -19.79
C SER A 4 -37.00 7.21 -19.57
N ILE A 5 -36.68 8.50 -19.44
CA ILE A 5 -35.31 9.02 -19.33
C ILE A 5 -35.11 9.55 -17.90
N PRO A 6 -34.00 9.26 -17.20
CA PRO A 6 -33.74 9.87 -15.90
C PRO A 6 -33.81 11.39 -15.96
N PHE A 7 -34.38 12.02 -14.93
CA PHE A 7 -34.64 13.47 -14.93
C PHE A 7 -33.37 14.30 -15.20
N PHE A 8 -32.25 13.95 -14.56
CA PHE A 8 -30.97 14.63 -14.76
C PHE A 8 -30.25 14.27 -16.06
N ASP A 9 -30.65 13.21 -16.76
CA ASP A 9 -30.13 12.91 -18.09
C ASP A 9 -30.77 13.83 -19.14
N LEU A 10 -32.04 14.19 -18.96
CA LEU A 10 -32.74 15.14 -19.84
C LEU A 10 -32.39 16.60 -19.51
N PHE A 11 -32.24 16.93 -18.22
CA PHE A 11 -31.91 18.27 -17.72
C PHE A 11 -30.50 18.30 -17.12
N SER A 12 -29.48 17.97 -17.93
CA SER A 12 -28.08 17.84 -17.47
C SER A 12 -27.46 19.14 -16.93
N ASP A 13 -27.96 20.30 -17.37
CA ASP A 13 -27.51 21.62 -16.93
C ASP A 13 -28.26 22.14 -15.68
N TYR A 14 -29.26 21.38 -15.20
CA TYR A 14 -30.05 21.74 -14.03
C TYR A 14 -29.41 21.21 -12.75
N ILE A 15 -28.95 22.13 -11.89
CA ILE A 15 -28.27 21.81 -10.62
C ILE A 15 -29.06 22.42 -9.45
N PRO A 16 -30.05 21.69 -8.89
CA PRO A 16 -30.84 22.18 -7.78
C PRO A 16 -30.11 22.08 -6.43
N GLU A 17 -30.66 22.72 -5.41
CA GLU A 17 -30.20 22.56 -4.02
C GLU A 17 -30.29 21.10 -3.54
N ARG A 18 -29.49 20.76 -2.51
CA ARG A 18 -29.27 19.37 -2.09
C ARG A 18 -30.57 18.61 -1.78
N GLU A 19 -31.54 19.24 -1.12
CA GLU A 19 -32.81 18.60 -0.74
C GLU A 19 -33.65 18.25 -1.97
N LEU A 20 -33.78 19.18 -2.92
CA LEU A 20 -34.51 18.98 -4.16
C LEU A 20 -33.80 17.99 -5.09
N ARG A 21 -32.46 17.97 -5.08
CA ARG A 21 -31.65 16.99 -5.84
C ARG A 21 -31.90 15.56 -5.39
N ILE A 22 -32.04 15.32 -4.08
CA ILE A 22 -32.35 14.00 -3.52
C ILE A 22 -33.71 13.51 -3.99
N LEU A 23 -34.72 14.39 -4.03
CA LEU A 23 -36.07 14.05 -4.47
C LEU A 23 -36.14 13.68 -5.96
N LEU A 24 -35.29 14.27 -6.80
CA LEU A 24 -35.31 14.08 -8.26
C LEU A 24 -34.39 12.97 -8.76
N LEU A 25 -33.54 12.40 -7.89
CA LEU A 25 -32.50 11.43 -8.25
C LEU A 25 -33.04 10.14 -8.88
N GLU A 26 -34.22 9.67 -8.43
CA GLU A 26 -34.88 8.48 -8.98
C GLU A 26 -36.08 8.79 -9.87
N VAL A 27 -36.29 10.06 -10.23
CA VAL A 27 -37.43 10.49 -11.06
C VAL A 27 -37.10 10.28 -12.53
N LEU A 28 -38.06 9.72 -13.28
CA LEU A 28 -37.94 9.53 -14.72
C LEU A 28 -38.89 10.50 -15.44
N VAL A 29 -38.47 11.02 -16.59
CA VAL A 29 -39.31 11.75 -17.53
C VAL A 29 -39.96 10.74 -18.47
N GLU A 30 -41.29 10.64 -18.39
CA GLU A 30 -42.09 9.76 -19.24
C GLU A 30 -42.46 10.45 -20.57
N GLU A 31 -42.83 11.73 -20.50
CA GLU A 31 -43.18 12.56 -21.65
C GLU A 31 -42.62 13.98 -21.44
N ALA A 32 -42.11 14.57 -22.52
CA ALA A 32 -41.70 15.97 -22.55
C ALA A 32 -42.12 16.58 -23.89
N ALA A 33 -42.88 17.68 -23.85
CA ALA A 33 -43.33 18.40 -25.04
C ALA A 33 -43.04 19.89 -24.89
N VAL A 34 -42.36 20.48 -25.87
CA VAL A 34 -42.08 21.91 -25.91
C VAL A 34 -42.94 22.56 -26.99
N GLN A 35 -43.75 23.54 -26.59
CA GLN A 35 -44.55 24.35 -27.51
C GLN A 35 -43.75 25.59 -27.88
N GLN A 36 -43.21 25.62 -29.09
CA GLN A 36 -42.32 26.69 -29.54
C GLN A 36 -43.02 28.06 -29.68
N ASP A 37 -44.30 28.06 -30.04
CA ASP A 37 -45.07 29.30 -30.27
C ASP A 37 -45.40 30.05 -28.97
N THR A 38 -45.57 29.32 -27.87
CA THR A 38 -45.89 29.85 -26.53
C THR A 38 -44.68 29.83 -25.59
N LEU A 39 -43.55 29.25 -26.01
CA LEU A 39 -42.38 28.99 -25.17
C LEU A 39 -42.74 28.28 -23.85
N THR A 40 -43.63 27.29 -23.92
CA THR A 40 -44.03 26.48 -22.75
C THR A 40 -43.56 25.04 -22.88
N MET A 41 -43.34 24.37 -21.74
CA MET A 41 -42.94 22.96 -21.70
C MET A 41 -43.85 22.16 -20.77
N ASP A 42 -44.44 21.09 -21.29
CA ASP A 42 -45.25 20.14 -20.55
C ASP A 42 -44.40 18.88 -20.26
N LEU A 43 -44.28 18.52 -18.98
CA LEU A 43 -43.52 17.36 -18.52
C LEU A 43 -44.42 16.39 -17.75
N THR A 44 -44.31 15.11 -18.07
CA THR A 44 -44.87 14.03 -17.25
C THR A 44 -43.73 13.32 -16.54
N LEU A 45 -43.67 13.45 -15.22
CA LEU A 45 -42.67 12.81 -14.38
C LEU A 45 -43.23 11.54 -13.74
N LEU A 46 -42.45 10.47 -13.76
CA LEU A 46 -42.73 9.23 -13.05
C LEU A 46 -41.85 9.17 -11.80
N SER A 47 -42.50 9.18 -10.63
CA SER A 47 -41.82 9.07 -9.33
C SER A 47 -42.32 7.85 -8.55
N ARG A 48 -41.43 7.20 -7.82
CA ARG A 48 -41.76 6.13 -6.86
C ARG A 48 -42.30 6.68 -5.55
N GLU A 49 -41.73 7.79 -5.10
CA GLU A 49 -42.13 8.50 -3.88
C GLU A 49 -42.98 9.73 -4.22
N MET A 50 -43.79 10.19 -3.28
CA MET A 50 -44.61 11.38 -3.46
C MET A 50 -43.70 12.62 -3.47
N LEU A 51 -43.66 13.34 -4.59
CA LEU A 51 -42.98 14.63 -4.68
C LEU A 51 -43.85 15.71 -4.00
N PRO A 52 -43.32 16.48 -3.04
CA PRO A 52 -44.05 17.61 -2.45
C PRO A 52 -44.45 18.63 -3.53
N GLU A 53 -45.65 19.20 -3.43
CA GLU A 53 -46.13 20.20 -4.40
C GLU A 53 -45.20 21.43 -4.47
N GLU A 54 -44.62 21.84 -3.34
CA GLU A 54 -43.63 22.92 -3.26
C GLU A 54 -42.35 22.59 -4.06
N ALA A 55 -41.90 21.33 -4.01
CA ALA A 55 -40.74 20.88 -4.75
C ALA A 55 -41.01 20.87 -6.26
N VAL A 56 -42.21 20.44 -6.68
CA VAL A 56 -42.62 20.47 -8.09
C VAL A 56 -42.69 21.90 -8.62
N ALA A 57 -43.33 22.81 -7.87
CA ALA A 57 -43.41 24.23 -8.24
C ALA A 57 -42.02 24.90 -8.32
N GLN A 58 -41.11 24.54 -7.42
CA GLN A 58 -39.73 25.01 -7.47
C GLN A 58 -39.02 24.53 -8.75
N VAL A 59 -39.17 23.26 -9.12
CA VAL A 59 -38.60 22.73 -10.37
C VAL A 59 -39.18 23.42 -11.60
N GLU A 60 -40.49 23.66 -11.65
CA GLU A 60 -41.12 24.40 -12.74
C GLU A 60 -40.51 25.81 -12.88
N GLN A 61 -40.33 26.52 -11.77
CA GLN A 61 -39.77 27.87 -11.77
C GLN A 61 -38.29 27.89 -12.18
N GLU A 62 -37.49 26.95 -11.67
CA GLU A 62 -36.07 26.88 -11.99
C GLU A 62 -35.83 26.43 -13.44
N LEU A 63 -36.62 25.49 -13.97
CA LEU A 63 -36.58 25.12 -15.39
C LEU A 63 -37.05 26.26 -16.30
N CYS A 64 -38.10 27.01 -15.91
CA CYS A 64 -38.50 28.24 -16.62
C CYS A 64 -37.32 29.21 -16.75
N ARG A 65 -36.60 29.45 -15.65
CA ARG A 65 -35.46 30.38 -15.62
C ARG A 65 -34.27 29.85 -16.41
N LEU A 66 -33.95 28.56 -16.27
CA LEU A 66 -32.79 27.94 -16.90
C LEU A 66 -32.92 27.91 -18.43
N TYR A 67 -34.10 27.56 -18.94
CA TYR A 67 -34.36 27.40 -20.37
C TYR A 67 -35.08 28.60 -21.02
N GLN A 68 -35.28 29.70 -20.28
CA GLN A 68 -35.94 30.92 -20.75
C GLN A 68 -37.37 30.69 -21.29
N LEU A 69 -38.12 29.79 -20.66
CA LEU A 69 -39.49 29.45 -21.02
C LEU A 69 -40.49 30.40 -20.34
N GLN A 70 -41.64 30.63 -20.96
CA GLN A 70 -42.76 31.39 -20.38
C GLN A 70 -43.56 30.57 -19.35
N GLY A 71 -43.43 29.24 -19.38
CA GLY A 71 -44.08 28.35 -18.42
C GLY A 71 -43.59 26.92 -18.55
N VAL A 72 -43.50 26.22 -17.41
CA VAL A 72 -43.26 24.78 -17.33
C VAL A 72 -44.40 24.19 -16.52
N HIS A 73 -45.01 23.13 -17.01
CA HIS A 73 -46.11 22.43 -16.36
C HIS A 73 -45.72 20.97 -16.14
N ILE A 74 -45.57 20.60 -14.87
CA ILE A 74 -45.16 19.27 -14.44
C ILE A 74 -46.37 18.51 -13.92
N THR A 75 -46.68 17.39 -14.57
CA THR A 75 -47.61 16.38 -14.06
C THR A 75 -46.83 15.23 -13.47
N VAL A 76 -46.96 14.99 -12.17
CA VAL A 76 -46.33 13.84 -11.51
C VAL A 76 -47.29 12.64 -11.49
N ARG A 77 -46.86 11.52 -12.07
CA ARG A 77 -47.50 10.22 -11.96
C ARG A 77 -46.74 9.36 -10.97
N GLN A 78 -47.46 8.77 -10.03
CA GLN A 78 -46.88 7.80 -9.12
C GLN A 78 -46.91 6.42 -9.77
N SER A 79 -45.77 5.73 -9.82
CA SER A 79 -45.75 4.33 -10.24
C SER A 79 -46.40 3.46 -9.16
N ALA A 80 -47.42 2.66 -9.50
CA ALA A 80 -47.95 1.67 -8.57
C ALA A 80 -46.86 0.65 -8.17
N PRO A 81 -46.78 0.18 -6.91
CA PRO A 81 -45.91 -0.93 -6.57
C PRO A 81 -46.32 -2.16 -7.40
N GLU A 82 -45.35 -2.81 -8.06
CA GLU A 82 -45.63 -4.02 -8.83
C GLU A 82 -46.20 -5.12 -7.93
N GLU A 83 -47.51 -5.37 -8.05
CA GLU A 83 -48.10 -6.63 -7.62
C GLU A 83 -47.55 -7.75 -8.51
N LYS A 84 -46.80 -8.68 -7.91
CA LYS A 84 -46.42 -9.97 -8.51
C LYS A 84 -47.68 -10.70 -8.99
N LYS A 85 -48.02 -10.57 -10.28
CA LYS A 85 -49.12 -11.34 -10.88
C LYS A 85 -48.73 -12.81 -11.02
N LYS A 86 -49.45 -13.62 -10.25
CA LYS A 86 -49.66 -15.06 -10.48
C LYS A 86 -50.26 -15.25 -11.88
N ALA A 87 -49.67 -16.16 -12.66
CA ALA A 87 -50.31 -16.74 -13.83
C ALA A 87 -50.45 -18.25 -13.63
N ALA A 88 -51.66 -18.77 -13.89
CA ALA A 88 -51.98 -20.18 -14.06
C ALA A 88 -52.96 -20.29 -15.24
N PRO A 89 -53.23 -21.49 -15.79
CA PRO A 89 -52.36 -22.22 -16.69
C PRO A 89 -53.06 -22.50 -18.04
N GLU A 90 -52.32 -22.70 -19.15
CA GLU A 90 -52.63 -23.70 -20.19
C GLU A 90 -51.64 -23.65 -21.37
N GLY A 91 -51.33 -24.84 -21.92
CA GLY A 91 -50.89 -24.99 -23.31
C GLY A 91 -49.42 -25.38 -23.58
N LYS A 92 -49.14 -26.69 -23.54
CA LYS A 92 -47.89 -27.34 -24.01
C LYS A 92 -47.37 -26.81 -25.36
N LYS A 93 -46.06 -26.51 -25.46
CA LYS A 93 -45.08 -27.27 -26.29
C LYS A 93 -43.65 -26.73 -26.14
N ARG A 94 -42.72 -27.69 -26.25
CA ARG A 94 -41.27 -27.68 -25.95
C ARG A 94 -40.46 -26.62 -26.71
N GLY A 95 -39.46 -26.07 -26.02
CA GLY A 95 -38.31 -25.35 -26.60
C GLY A 95 -37.40 -24.83 -25.49
N GLY A 96 -36.57 -25.69 -24.89
CA GLY A 96 -35.67 -25.33 -23.81
C GLY A 96 -34.36 -24.70 -24.31
N ALA A 97 -33.98 -23.57 -23.74
CA ALA A 97 -32.60 -23.08 -23.68
C ALA A 97 -32.17 -23.15 -22.21
N ALA A 98 -31.06 -23.84 -21.97
CA ALA A 98 -30.63 -24.34 -20.67
C ALA A 98 -30.03 -23.26 -19.76
N ALA A 99 -30.48 -23.25 -18.50
CA ALA A 99 -29.70 -22.76 -17.36
C ALA A 99 -28.51 -23.72 -17.11
N PRO A 100 -27.47 -23.34 -16.35
CA PRO A 100 -26.40 -24.26 -16.00
C PRO A 100 -27.03 -25.48 -15.32
N ALA A 101 -26.88 -26.64 -15.95
CA ALA A 101 -27.32 -27.90 -15.40
C ALA A 101 -26.61 -28.10 -14.05
N GLY A 102 -27.37 -28.50 -13.04
CA GLY A 102 -26.80 -28.91 -11.76
C GLY A 102 -25.76 -30.01 -11.99
N GLY A 103 -24.59 -29.84 -11.40
CA GLY A 103 -23.54 -30.86 -11.42
C GLY A 103 -24.05 -32.17 -10.84
N GLU A 104 -24.09 -33.20 -11.69
CA GLU A 104 -24.35 -34.59 -11.33
C GLU A 104 -23.08 -35.21 -10.73
N ASP A 105 -22.65 -34.79 -9.53
CA ASP A 105 -21.77 -35.62 -8.67
C ASP A 105 -21.69 -35.17 -7.18
N ASN A 106 -22.77 -34.62 -6.62
CA ASN A 106 -22.76 -34.21 -5.21
C ASN A 106 -22.99 -35.43 -4.29
N SER A 107 -21.91 -35.95 -3.71
CA SER A 107 -21.95 -37.03 -2.73
C SER A 107 -22.75 -36.61 -1.48
N VAL A 108 -23.69 -37.47 -1.06
CA VAL A 108 -24.51 -37.23 0.14
C VAL A 108 -23.68 -37.55 1.39
N ILE A 109 -23.55 -36.57 2.28
CA ILE A 109 -22.89 -36.72 3.58
C ILE A 109 -23.92 -37.10 4.65
N LEU A 110 -25.04 -36.39 4.70
CA LEU A 110 -26.11 -36.59 5.67
C LEU A 110 -27.49 -36.46 4.99
N GLY A 111 -28.43 -37.33 5.33
CA GLY A 111 -29.81 -37.24 4.82
C GLY A 111 -29.95 -37.78 3.40
N GLY A 112 -30.55 -36.99 2.51
CA GLY A 112 -30.75 -37.32 1.10
C GLY A 112 -30.35 -36.18 0.17
N HIS A 113 -30.75 -36.25 -1.10
CA HIS A 113 -30.50 -35.18 -2.05
C HIS A 113 -31.25 -33.89 -1.69
N ILE A 114 -30.67 -32.77 -2.08
CA ILE A 114 -31.18 -31.44 -1.81
C ILE A 114 -32.32 -31.13 -2.78
N THR A 115 -33.45 -30.73 -2.22
CA THR A 115 -34.70 -30.45 -2.96
C THR A 115 -35.25 -29.05 -2.66
N ALA A 116 -34.73 -28.39 -1.62
CA ALA A 116 -35.11 -27.02 -1.27
C ALA A 116 -34.44 -25.99 -2.18
N ASN A 117 -35.04 -24.79 -2.25
CA ASN A 117 -34.49 -23.67 -3.00
C ASN A 117 -33.19 -23.18 -2.36
N LEU A 118 -32.19 -22.93 -3.22
CA LEU A 118 -30.93 -22.33 -2.82
C LEU A 118 -31.14 -20.82 -2.61
N ILE A 119 -30.69 -20.30 -1.47
CA ILE A 119 -30.70 -18.87 -1.13
C ILE A 119 -29.33 -18.42 -0.65
N SER A 120 -29.09 -17.10 -0.69
CA SER A 120 -27.89 -16.48 -0.15
C SER A 120 -27.95 -16.41 1.37
N MET A 121 -26.81 -16.61 2.06
CA MET A 121 -26.75 -16.64 3.53
C MET A 121 -27.14 -15.30 4.16
N LYS A 122 -26.97 -14.17 3.46
CA LYS A 122 -27.43 -12.86 3.92
C LYS A 122 -28.96 -12.76 4.08
N ASP A 123 -29.71 -13.57 3.31
CA ASP A 123 -31.18 -13.55 3.26
C ASP A 123 -31.80 -14.60 4.22
N VAL A 124 -30.96 -15.29 4.99
CA VAL A 124 -31.39 -16.33 5.94
C VAL A 124 -31.94 -15.68 7.22
N GLY A 125 -33.18 -16.00 7.58
CA GLY A 125 -33.82 -15.52 8.80
C GLY A 125 -34.72 -16.56 9.47
N LEU A 126 -35.21 -16.25 10.67
CA LEU A 126 -36.07 -17.15 11.46
C LEU A 126 -37.38 -17.55 10.77
N LYS A 127 -37.92 -16.66 9.93
CA LYS A 127 -39.17 -16.89 9.18
C LYS A 127 -38.95 -17.58 7.84
N THR A 128 -37.69 -17.81 7.46
CA THR A 128 -37.37 -18.48 6.20
C THR A 128 -37.80 -19.96 6.32
N PRO A 129 -38.68 -20.46 5.42
CA PRO A 129 -39.07 -21.87 5.41
C PRO A 129 -37.85 -22.75 5.07
N THR A 130 -37.99 -24.08 5.06
CA THR A 130 -36.87 -24.97 4.68
C THR A 130 -36.17 -24.48 3.40
N PHE A 131 -34.87 -24.23 3.52
CA PHE A 131 -34.03 -23.66 2.46
C PHE A 131 -32.74 -24.45 2.33
N ALA A 132 -31.99 -24.21 1.25
CA ALA A 132 -30.63 -24.69 1.07
C ALA A 132 -29.66 -23.50 0.96
N VAL A 133 -28.46 -23.65 1.53
CA VAL A 133 -27.34 -22.72 1.35
C VAL A 133 -26.11 -23.49 0.91
N THR A 134 -25.30 -22.90 0.03
CA THR A 134 -24.00 -23.44 -0.38
C THR A 134 -22.91 -22.51 0.13
N GLY A 135 -21.86 -23.06 0.73
CA GLY A 135 -20.75 -22.24 1.21
C GLY A 135 -19.55 -23.06 1.63
N LYS A 136 -18.44 -22.35 1.85
CA LYS A 136 -17.18 -22.91 2.33
C LYS A 136 -17.22 -23.08 3.84
N VAL A 137 -16.86 -24.27 4.32
CA VAL A 137 -16.65 -24.54 5.75
C VAL A 137 -15.32 -23.90 6.18
N PHE A 138 -15.34 -23.12 7.26
CA PHE A 138 -14.13 -22.47 7.78
C PHE A 138 -13.84 -22.77 9.26
N ALA A 139 -14.80 -23.39 9.96
CA ALA A 139 -14.61 -23.90 11.31
C ALA A 139 -15.54 -25.11 11.54
N GLU A 140 -15.09 -26.06 12.34
CA GLU A 140 -15.74 -27.35 12.56
C GLU A 140 -15.31 -27.92 13.91
N GLU A 141 -16.27 -28.46 14.66
CA GLU A 141 -16.03 -29.14 15.93
C GLU A 141 -16.97 -30.34 16.05
N LEU A 142 -16.44 -31.42 16.62
CA LEU A 142 -17.20 -32.61 16.98
C LEU A 142 -16.83 -33.04 18.39
N TYR A 143 -17.76 -32.91 19.33
CA TYR A 143 -17.51 -33.20 20.74
C TYR A 143 -18.70 -33.89 21.41
N GLU A 144 -18.43 -34.65 22.48
CA GLU A 144 -19.46 -35.24 23.32
C GLU A 144 -20.04 -34.18 24.27
N THR A 145 -21.36 -34.08 24.34
CA THR A 145 -22.03 -33.12 25.22
C THR A 145 -21.97 -33.58 26.68
N ARG A 146 -22.41 -32.72 27.61
CA ARG A 146 -22.56 -33.08 29.03
C ARG A 146 -23.52 -34.26 29.28
N ARG A 147 -24.31 -34.68 28.27
CA ARG A 147 -25.17 -35.87 28.34
C ARG A 147 -24.43 -37.03 27.68
N PRO A 148 -24.05 -38.08 28.43
CA PRO A 148 -23.31 -39.21 27.88
C PRO A 148 -24.03 -39.84 26.68
N GLY A 149 -23.29 -40.15 25.63
CA GLY A 149 -23.80 -40.77 24.39
C GLY A 149 -24.50 -39.80 23.43
N VAL A 150 -24.53 -38.49 23.73
CA VAL A 150 -25.05 -37.44 22.85
C VAL A 150 -23.89 -36.57 22.37
N TRP A 151 -23.67 -36.58 21.06
CA TRP A 151 -22.61 -35.83 20.39
C TRP A 151 -23.16 -34.58 19.72
N CYS A 152 -22.34 -33.55 19.58
CA CYS A 152 -22.66 -32.33 18.86
C CYS A 152 -21.65 -32.11 17.74
N LEU A 153 -22.16 -32.08 16.51
CA LEU A 153 -21.43 -31.62 15.33
C LEU A 153 -21.81 -30.17 15.09
N THR A 154 -20.80 -29.30 15.06
CA THR A 154 -20.96 -27.89 14.70
C THR A 154 -19.98 -27.54 13.60
N PHE A 155 -20.42 -26.80 12.60
CA PHE A 155 -19.53 -26.20 11.63
C PHE A 155 -20.07 -24.88 11.14
N ASP A 156 -19.17 -23.95 10.84
CA ASP A 156 -19.48 -22.63 10.32
C ASP A 156 -19.14 -22.60 8.84
N MET A 157 -20.09 -22.11 8.04
CA MET A 157 -19.94 -21.99 6.60
C MET A 157 -20.31 -20.59 6.12
N THR A 158 -19.65 -20.14 5.06
CA THR A 158 -19.87 -18.82 4.43
C THR A 158 -20.02 -18.94 2.92
N ASP A 159 -20.93 -18.17 2.35
CA ASP A 159 -21.01 -17.91 0.90
C ASP A 159 -20.41 -16.54 0.54
N GLN A 160 -19.61 -15.97 1.46
CA GLN A 160 -19.02 -14.62 1.43
C GLN A 160 -20.02 -13.46 1.49
N SER A 161 -21.32 -13.70 1.32
CA SER A 161 -22.38 -12.71 1.58
C SER A 161 -22.84 -12.69 3.03
N GLY A 162 -22.71 -13.83 3.71
CA GLY A 162 -23.03 -14.04 5.11
C GLY A 162 -22.37 -15.29 5.64
N SER A 163 -22.60 -15.60 6.91
CA SER A 163 -22.12 -16.84 7.54
C SER A 163 -23.23 -17.48 8.36
N VAL A 164 -23.27 -18.80 8.36
CA VAL A 164 -24.25 -19.58 9.11
C VAL A 164 -23.53 -20.64 9.93
N ARG A 165 -23.88 -20.73 11.21
CA ARG A 165 -23.49 -21.83 12.08
C ARG A 165 -24.48 -22.98 11.93
N VAL A 166 -23.98 -24.14 11.53
CA VAL A 166 -24.77 -25.38 11.39
C VAL A 166 -24.54 -26.25 12.62
N VAL A 167 -25.62 -26.71 13.26
CA VAL A 167 -25.57 -27.50 14.50
C VAL A 167 -26.44 -28.75 14.40
N LYS A 168 -25.84 -29.92 14.61
CA LYS A 168 -26.55 -31.20 14.65
C LYS A 168 -26.18 -31.99 15.92
N TYR A 169 -27.21 -32.42 16.65
CA TYR A 169 -27.05 -33.40 17.73
C TYR A 169 -27.17 -34.81 17.15
N LEU A 170 -26.23 -35.67 17.53
CA LEU A 170 -26.04 -37.01 16.97
C LEU A 170 -26.00 -38.04 18.09
N LYS A 171 -26.50 -39.25 17.80
CA LYS A 171 -26.21 -40.43 18.62
C LYS A 171 -24.85 -41.01 18.23
N GLU A 172 -24.25 -41.80 19.10
CA GLU A 172 -22.91 -42.40 18.90
C GLU A 172 -22.75 -43.09 17.53
N LYS A 173 -23.74 -43.87 17.08
CA LYS A 173 -23.71 -44.52 15.75
C LYS A 173 -23.72 -43.54 14.57
N GLU A 174 -24.43 -42.42 14.69
CA GLU A 174 -24.51 -41.39 13.64
C GLU A 174 -23.23 -40.54 13.62
N MET A 175 -22.63 -40.32 14.80
CA MET A 175 -21.34 -39.64 14.94
C MET A 175 -20.24 -40.42 14.23
N GLU A 176 -20.11 -41.73 14.48
CA GLU A 176 -19.10 -42.58 13.83
C GLU A 176 -19.22 -42.57 12.29
N GLN A 177 -20.42 -42.34 11.74
CA GLN A 177 -20.62 -42.21 10.29
C GLN A 177 -20.25 -40.85 9.70
N LEU A 178 -20.22 -39.79 10.51
CA LEU A 178 -19.94 -38.42 10.07
C LEU A 178 -18.54 -37.93 10.46
N LYS A 179 -17.88 -38.63 11.39
CA LYS A 179 -16.52 -38.31 11.85
C LYS A 179 -15.55 -38.25 10.68
N GLY A 180 -14.89 -37.10 10.51
CA GLY A 180 -13.93 -36.86 9.42
C GLY A 180 -14.55 -36.70 8.03
N ARG A 181 -15.88 -36.57 7.89
CA ARG A 181 -16.54 -36.32 6.59
C ARG A 181 -16.77 -34.84 6.29
N ILE A 182 -16.58 -33.97 7.27
CA ILE A 182 -16.68 -32.51 7.15
C ILE A 182 -15.39 -31.93 7.74
N GLU A 183 -14.68 -31.18 6.91
CA GLU A 183 -13.41 -30.55 7.27
C GLU A 183 -13.39 -29.10 6.78
N ALA A 184 -12.63 -28.24 7.46
CA ALA A 184 -12.41 -26.87 7.02
C ALA A 184 -11.82 -26.84 5.61
N GLY A 185 -12.38 -25.99 4.74
CA GLY A 185 -12.02 -25.86 3.33
C GLY A 185 -12.98 -26.54 2.37
N MET A 186 -13.83 -27.47 2.82
CA MET A 186 -14.85 -28.10 1.99
C MET A 186 -15.95 -27.10 1.60
N TYR A 187 -16.49 -27.25 0.40
CA TYR A 187 -17.73 -26.60 0.01
C TYR A 187 -18.88 -27.58 0.19
N LEU A 188 -19.90 -27.14 0.93
CA LEU A 188 -21.07 -27.95 1.24
C LEU A 188 -22.31 -27.21 0.80
N THR A 189 -23.30 -27.95 0.33
CA THR A 189 -24.68 -27.49 0.28
C THR A 189 -25.45 -28.12 1.44
N VAL A 190 -26.06 -27.29 2.26
CA VAL A 190 -26.80 -27.70 3.46
C VAL A 190 -28.25 -27.29 3.30
N GLN A 191 -29.17 -28.26 3.42
CA GLN A 191 -30.61 -28.02 3.48
C GLN A 191 -31.08 -28.14 4.93
N GLY A 192 -31.85 -27.16 5.40
CA GLY A 192 -32.28 -27.11 6.80
C GLY A 192 -33.21 -25.94 7.11
N ARG A 193 -33.32 -25.62 8.40
CA ARG A 193 -34.08 -24.46 8.90
C ARG A 193 -33.28 -23.70 9.94
N MET A 194 -33.59 -22.42 10.11
CA MET A 194 -33.06 -21.63 11.22
C MET A 194 -33.79 -21.93 12.53
N LYS A 195 -33.02 -21.96 13.60
CA LYS A 195 -33.48 -22.03 14.98
C LYS A 195 -32.65 -21.08 15.83
N LEU A 196 -33.24 -20.64 16.94
CA LEU A 196 -32.46 -19.98 17.99
C LEU A 196 -31.65 -21.01 18.77
N THR A 197 -30.50 -20.59 19.29
CA THR A 197 -29.78 -21.28 20.36
C THR A 197 -30.69 -21.46 21.59
N ARG A 198 -30.30 -22.36 22.51
CA ARG A 198 -31.14 -22.69 23.68
C ARG A 198 -31.37 -21.50 24.62
N ASP A 199 -30.43 -20.56 24.67
CA ASP A 199 -30.48 -19.29 25.39
C ASP A 199 -31.19 -18.17 24.60
N GLY A 200 -31.52 -18.40 23.33
CA GLY A 200 -32.26 -17.45 22.51
C GLY A 200 -31.44 -16.29 21.95
N THR A 201 -30.11 -16.31 22.12
CA THR A 201 -29.23 -15.19 21.74
C THR A 201 -28.84 -15.21 20.28
N ASP A 202 -28.61 -16.40 19.71
CA ASP A 202 -28.00 -16.55 18.39
C ASP A 202 -28.80 -17.43 17.44
N LEU A 203 -28.57 -17.23 16.15
CA LEU A 203 -29.18 -17.98 15.07
C LEU A 203 -28.27 -19.15 14.65
N GLN A 204 -28.84 -20.34 14.61
CA GLN A 204 -28.17 -21.55 14.14
C GLN A 204 -29.06 -22.33 13.17
N MET A 205 -28.45 -22.97 12.19
CA MET A 205 -29.13 -23.83 11.24
C MET A 205 -29.15 -25.27 11.73
N GLU A 206 -30.34 -25.87 11.78
CA GLU A 206 -30.51 -27.31 12.00
C GLU A 206 -30.52 -28.01 10.62
N PRO A 207 -29.54 -28.87 10.31
CA PRO A 207 -29.44 -29.50 9.01
C PRO A 207 -30.34 -30.75 8.91
N TYR A 208 -30.98 -30.88 7.74
CA TYR A 208 -31.71 -32.06 7.29
C TYR A 208 -30.90 -32.88 6.29
N CYS A 209 -30.30 -32.20 5.31
CA CYS A 209 -29.43 -32.81 4.31
C CYS A 209 -28.12 -32.03 4.20
N ILE A 210 -27.01 -32.74 4.00
CA ILE A 210 -25.68 -32.18 3.72
C ILE A 210 -25.11 -32.92 2.53
N CYS A 211 -24.75 -32.19 1.48
CA CYS A 211 -24.07 -32.72 0.31
C CYS A 211 -22.75 -31.97 0.09
N THR A 212 -21.76 -32.63 -0.48
CA THR A 212 -20.61 -31.92 -1.05
C THR A 212 -21.08 -31.01 -2.17
N ALA A 213 -20.44 -29.86 -2.33
CA ALA A 213 -20.68 -28.95 -3.44
C ALA A 213 -19.37 -28.72 -4.19
N GLU A 214 -19.45 -28.65 -5.51
CA GLU A 214 -18.34 -28.15 -6.31
C GLU A 214 -18.27 -26.63 -6.20
N HIS A 215 -17.05 -26.11 -6.09
CA HIS A 215 -16.77 -24.69 -6.20
C HIS A 215 -15.68 -24.50 -7.25
N THR A 216 -16.04 -23.80 -8.32
CA THR A 216 -15.07 -23.42 -9.34
C THR A 216 -14.28 -22.23 -8.82
N GLU A 217 -13.01 -22.46 -8.48
CA GLU A 217 -12.10 -21.36 -8.15
C GLU A 217 -11.94 -20.42 -9.36
N ARG A 218 -11.71 -19.14 -9.09
CA ARG A 218 -11.38 -18.16 -10.14
C ARG A 218 -10.08 -18.57 -10.83
N MET A 219 -10.12 -18.66 -12.16
CA MET A 219 -9.00 -19.06 -13.00
C MET A 219 -8.68 -17.99 -14.05
N ASP A 220 -7.40 -17.82 -14.34
CA ASP A 220 -6.92 -17.01 -15.47
C ASP A 220 -6.96 -17.87 -16.75
N LEU A 221 -7.75 -17.47 -17.74
CA LEU A 221 -8.02 -18.23 -18.96
C LEU A 221 -7.27 -17.70 -20.18
N ALA A 222 -6.66 -16.53 -20.08
CA ALA A 222 -5.89 -15.92 -21.17
C ALA A 222 -4.77 -16.85 -21.68
N GLU A 223 -4.51 -16.86 -22.98
CA GLU A 223 -3.43 -17.67 -23.56
C GLU A 223 -2.06 -17.18 -23.12
N LYS A 224 -1.85 -15.85 -23.18
CA LYS A 224 -0.63 -15.18 -22.70
C LYS A 224 -0.91 -14.56 -21.34
N LYS A 225 -0.07 -14.88 -20.36
CA LYS A 225 -0.28 -14.48 -18.96
C LYS A 225 0.40 -13.17 -18.63
N ARG A 226 -0.26 -12.34 -17.82
CA ARG A 226 0.37 -11.13 -17.28
C ARG A 226 1.33 -11.43 -16.13
N VAL A 227 2.04 -10.39 -15.72
CA VAL A 227 2.82 -10.34 -14.47
C VAL A 227 2.27 -9.21 -13.62
N GLU A 228 1.99 -9.49 -12.35
CA GLU A 228 1.66 -8.43 -11.39
C GLU A 228 2.95 -7.78 -10.87
N LEU A 229 3.05 -6.46 -11.00
CA LEU A 229 4.22 -5.68 -10.61
C LEU A 229 3.98 -4.82 -9.36
N HIS A 230 2.74 -4.71 -8.90
CA HIS A 230 2.36 -3.86 -7.76
C HIS A 230 1.38 -4.62 -6.86
N LEU A 231 1.91 -5.22 -5.80
CA LEU A 231 1.15 -6.05 -4.86
C LEU A 231 1.61 -5.86 -3.42
N HIS A 232 0.62 -5.59 -2.58
CA HIS A 232 0.75 -5.42 -1.15
C HIS A 232 0.32 -6.69 -0.43
N THR A 233 1.09 -7.06 0.59
CA THR A 233 0.85 -8.19 1.47
C THR A 233 0.43 -7.70 2.86
N ARG A 234 0.09 -8.63 3.75
CA ARG A 234 -0.17 -8.34 5.16
C ARG A 234 0.99 -7.60 5.88
N MET A 235 2.18 -7.52 5.29
CA MET A 235 3.30 -6.72 5.81
C MET A 235 3.17 -5.22 5.51
N SER A 236 2.33 -4.83 4.56
CA SER A 236 1.85 -3.46 4.41
C SER A 236 0.87 -3.15 5.55
N ASN A 237 1.46 -2.69 6.67
CA ASN A 237 0.81 -2.66 7.97
C ASN A 237 -0.49 -1.84 7.98
N MET A 238 -1.56 -2.45 8.51
CA MET A 238 -2.89 -1.88 8.56
C MET A 238 -3.41 -1.42 7.20
N ASP A 239 -2.99 -2.02 6.09
CA ASP A 239 -3.37 -1.56 4.75
C ASP A 239 -3.83 -2.68 3.81
N ALA A 240 -3.04 -3.74 3.70
CA ALA A 240 -3.37 -4.90 2.86
C ALA A 240 -3.61 -6.17 3.68
N LEU A 241 -4.38 -7.09 3.09
CA LEU A 241 -4.85 -8.33 3.69
C LEU A 241 -4.29 -9.57 2.98
N THR A 242 -3.69 -9.39 1.81
CA THR A 242 -3.13 -10.43 0.96
C THR A 242 -2.11 -11.29 1.70
N ASP A 243 -2.41 -12.58 1.88
CA ASP A 243 -1.43 -13.54 2.36
C ASP A 243 -0.39 -13.83 1.25
N THR A 244 0.88 -13.60 1.55
CA THR A 244 2.00 -13.71 0.60
C THR A 244 2.07 -15.11 -0.01
N LYS A 245 1.90 -16.17 0.78
CA LYS A 245 2.01 -17.55 0.30
C LYS A 245 0.84 -17.90 -0.60
N LYS A 246 -0.37 -17.45 -0.27
CA LYS A 246 -1.56 -17.64 -1.10
C LYS A 246 -1.45 -16.86 -2.41
N ALA A 247 -0.98 -15.61 -2.40
CA ALA A 247 -0.77 -14.82 -3.63
C ALA A 247 0.16 -15.53 -4.62
N VAL A 248 1.32 -15.99 -4.14
CA VAL A 248 2.30 -16.72 -4.95
C VAL A 248 1.71 -18.03 -5.49
N LYS A 249 0.99 -18.79 -4.66
CA LYS A 249 0.31 -20.02 -5.10
C LYS A 249 -0.79 -19.76 -6.13
N THR A 250 -1.54 -18.66 -5.99
CA THR A 250 -2.55 -18.23 -6.96
C THR A 250 -1.90 -17.88 -8.29
N ALA A 251 -0.80 -17.11 -8.30
CA ALA A 251 -0.06 -16.80 -9.51
C ALA A 251 0.49 -18.06 -10.21
N ILE A 252 1.04 -19.02 -9.46
CA ILE A 252 1.45 -20.34 -9.99
C ILE A 252 0.26 -21.06 -10.63
N ARG A 253 -0.88 -21.13 -9.94
CA ARG A 253 -2.10 -21.80 -10.43
C ARG A 253 -2.64 -21.13 -11.71
N TRP A 254 -2.54 -19.81 -11.81
CA TRP A 254 -2.92 -19.03 -12.99
C TRP A 254 -1.88 -19.08 -14.11
N GLY A 255 -0.70 -19.66 -13.87
CA GLY A 255 0.37 -19.77 -14.86
C GLY A 255 1.12 -18.46 -15.11
N HIS A 256 1.03 -17.48 -14.21
CA HIS A 256 1.81 -16.25 -14.32
C HIS A 256 3.31 -16.56 -14.25
N PRO A 257 4.16 -15.99 -15.12
CA PRO A 257 5.58 -16.33 -15.16
C PRO A 257 6.37 -15.72 -13.99
N ALA A 258 5.88 -14.60 -13.45
CA ALA A 258 6.46 -13.92 -12.31
C ALA A 258 5.38 -13.20 -11.48
N ILE A 259 5.75 -12.81 -10.26
CA ILE A 259 4.94 -11.98 -9.36
C ILE A 259 5.85 -11.07 -8.55
N ALA A 260 5.53 -9.78 -8.48
CA ALA A 260 6.22 -8.83 -7.62
C ALA A 260 5.60 -8.77 -6.22
N ILE A 261 6.45 -8.50 -5.23
CA ILE A 261 6.05 -8.19 -3.85
C ILE A 261 6.57 -6.80 -3.54
N THR A 262 5.68 -5.83 -3.30
CA THR A 262 6.01 -4.40 -3.22
C THR A 262 5.36 -3.73 -2.02
N ASP A 263 5.56 -4.30 -0.83
CA ASP A 263 4.98 -3.76 0.41
C ASP A 263 5.41 -2.31 0.69
N HIS A 264 4.57 -1.56 1.43
CA HIS A 264 4.84 -0.17 1.80
C HIS A 264 6.06 -0.04 2.72
N GLY A 265 7.17 0.45 2.16
CA GLY A 265 8.39 0.80 2.90
C GLY A 265 9.12 -0.36 3.58
N VAL A 266 8.68 -1.61 3.38
CA VAL A 266 9.22 -2.82 4.02
C VAL A 266 9.34 -3.97 3.03
N VAL A 267 10.13 -4.98 3.39
CA VAL A 267 10.41 -6.18 2.56
C VAL A 267 10.28 -7.47 3.36
N GLN A 268 9.47 -7.45 4.43
CA GLN A 268 9.34 -8.53 5.41
C GLN A 268 8.70 -9.80 4.81
N SER A 269 7.94 -9.66 3.72
CA SER A 269 7.31 -10.78 3.01
C SER A 269 8.24 -11.59 2.13
N PHE A 270 9.49 -11.14 1.89
CA PHE A 270 10.40 -11.80 0.96
C PHE A 270 10.69 -13.27 1.31
N PRO A 271 10.96 -13.65 2.57
CA PRO A 271 11.19 -15.06 2.92
C PRO A 271 9.98 -15.95 2.64
N ASP A 272 8.77 -15.47 2.95
CA ASP A 272 7.53 -16.20 2.69
C ASP A 272 7.24 -16.36 1.20
N ALA A 273 7.48 -15.30 0.41
CA ALA A 273 7.35 -15.35 -1.05
C ALA A 273 8.34 -16.35 -1.66
N ALA A 274 9.62 -16.31 -1.27
CA ALA A 274 10.64 -17.24 -1.73
C ALA A 274 10.30 -18.70 -1.36
N SER A 275 9.84 -18.91 -0.13
CA SER A 275 9.42 -20.24 0.35
C SER A 275 8.21 -20.77 -0.43
N ALA A 276 7.23 -19.93 -0.74
CA ALA A 276 6.03 -20.33 -1.48
C ALA A 276 6.31 -20.58 -2.97
N ALA A 277 7.24 -19.81 -3.56
CA ALA A 277 7.61 -19.95 -4.95
C ALA A 277 8.18 -21.34 -5.24
N GLY A 278 9.06 -21.84 -4.37
CA GLY A 278 9.66 -23.18 -4.49
C GLY A 278 10.35 -23.42 -5.84
N GLY A 279 10.80 -22.37 -6.53
CA GLY A 279 11.37 -22.42 -7.87
C GLY A 279 10.36 -22.62 -9.02
N LYS A 280 9.04 -22.57 -8.74
CA LYS A 280 7.97 -22.74 -9.75
C LYS A 280 7.54 -21.44 -10.43
N ILE A 281 7.85 -20.30 -9.81
CA ILE A 281 7.55 -18.96 -10.31
C ILE A 281 8.68 -18.04 -9.90
N LYS A 282 8.97 -17.03 -10.73
CA LYS A 282 9.95 -15.99 -10.42
C LYS A 282 9.35 -14.96 -9.47
N ILE A 283 10.07 -14.64 -8.40
CA ILE A 283 9.68 -13.55 -7.49
C ILE A 283 10.44 -12.29 -7.88
N LEU A 284 9.71 -11.20 -8.10
CA LEU A 284 10.28 -9.88 -8.31
C LEU A 284 10.28 -9.16 -6.96
N TYR A 285 11.44 -9.14 -6.33
CA TYR A 285 11.60 -8.57 -5.00
C TYR A 285 11.60 -7.04 -5.07
N GLY A 286 10.57 -6.41 -4.53
CA GLY A 286 10.44 -4.97 -4.56
C GLY A 286 9.91 -4.35 -3.27
N VAL A 287 9.71 -3.06 -3.32
CA VAL A 287 9.15 -2.24 -2.25
C VAL A 287 8.42 -1.06 -2.87
N GLU A 288 7.25 -0.72 -2.34
CA GLU A 288 6.68 0.59 -2.62
C GLU A 288 7.25 1.59 -1.61
N ALA A 289 8.18 2.41 -2.10
CA ALA A 289 8.93 3.35 -1.29
C ALA A 289 8.15 4.65 -1.08
N TYR A 290 8.16 5.15 0.16
CA TYR A 290 7.86 6.55 0.44
C TYR A 290 9.07 7.39 0.03
N PHE A 291 8.98 8.13 -1.06
CA PHE A 291 10.08 8.93 -1.58
C PHE A 291 9.79 10.43 -1.51
N VAL A 292 10.87 11.22 -1.44
CA VAL A 292 10.78 12.69 -1.56
C VAL A 292 11.75 13.15 -2.63
N ASN A 293 11.23 13.88 -3.63
CA ASN A 293 12.06 14.56 -4.61
C ASN A 293 12.73 15.79 -3.98
N ASN A 294 14.00 15.63 -3.58
CA ASN A 294 14.83 16.70 -3.03
C ASN A 294 15.79 17.30 -4.07
N LEU A 295 15.75 16.82 -5.32
CA LEU A 295 16.64 17.23 -6.40
C LEU A 295 15.95 18.20 -7.37
N ASP A 296 14.78 17.85 -7.90
CA ASP A 296 14.13 18.62 -8.97
C ASP A 296 13.02 19.56 -8.51
N ASP A 297 12.18 19.17 -7.55
CA ASP A 297 11.07 19.99 -6.99
C ASP A 297 11.55 21.22 -6.19
N ARG A 298 12.76 21.68 -6.48
CA ARG A 298 13.50 22.68 -5.73
C ARG A 298 14.39 23.54 -6.63
N LEU A 299 14.29 23.40 -7.96
CA LEU A 299 14.95 24.35 -8.86
C LEU A 299 14.30 25.72 -8.65
N ALA A 300 15.14 26.72 -8.38
CA ALA A 300 14.70 28.10 -8.22
C ALA A 300 14.77 28.84 -9.56
N VAL A 301 15.60 28.38 -10.49
CA VAL A 301 15.78 28.97 -11.81
C VAL A 301 15.57 27.91 -12.88
N HIS A 302 14.74 28.22 -13.86
CA HIS A 302 14.40 27.37 -15.00
C HIS A 302 14.81 28.06 -16.30
N GLY A 303 15.23 27.30 -17.31
CA GLY A 303 15.77 27.85 -18.56
C GLY A 303 17.28 28.12 -18.50
N THR A 304 17.85 28.59 -19.61
CA THR A 304 19.32 28.63 -19.81
C THR A 304 19.92 30.03 -19.85
N LYS A 305 19.10 31.09 -19.88
CA LYS A 305 19.60 32.46 -19.94
C LYS A 305 20.28 32.82 -18.62
N ASP A 306 21.43 33.48 -18.69
CA ASP A 306 22.12 33.97 -17.49
C ASP A 306 22.12 35.50 -17.48
N CYS A 307 22.04 36.08 -16.28
CA CYS A 307 22.15 37.51 -16.04
C CYS A 307 22.62 37.76 -14.61
N ASP A 308 23.19 38.94 -14.36
CA ASP A 308 23.48 39.38 -12.99
C ASP A 308 22.19 39.73 -12.23
N PHE A 309 22.31 39.90 -10.91
CA PHE A 309 21.17 40.25 -10.05
C PHE A 309 20.68 41.70 -10.19
N ASP A 310 21.42 42.57 -10.89
CA ASP A 310 21.02 43.98 -11.12
C ASP A 310 20.32 44.18 -12.48
N SER A 311 20.35 43.16 -13.33
CA SER A 311 19.70 43.10 -14.64
C SER A 311 18.19 43.26 -14.55
N GLU A 312 17.56 43.61 -15.67
CA GLU A 312 16.11 43.74 -15.76
C GLU A 312 15.43 42.36 -15.69
N ILE A 313 14.60 42.17 -14.65
CA ILE A 313 13.79 40.97 -14.45
C ILE A 313 12.31 41.37 -14.43
N VAL A 314 11.48 40.65 -15.17
CA VAL A 314 10.04 40.93 -15.19
C VAL A 314 9.33 40.05 -14.18
N CYS A 315 8.88 40.66 -13.09
CA CYS A 315 8.14 39.98 -12.03
C CYS A 315 6.66 40.09 -12.33
N PHE A 316 5.94 38.97 -12.40
CA PHE A 316 4.56 38.95 -12.83
C PHE A 316 3.72 37.97 -12.02
N ASP A 317 2.41 38.17 -12.11
CA ASP A 317 1.36 37.36 -11.50
C ASP A 317 0.14 37.38 -12.43
N ILE A 318 -0.71 36.37 -12.34
CA ILE A 318 -1.96 36.30 -13.11
C ILE A 318 -3.15 35.96 -12.23
N GLU A 319 -4.31 36.49 -12.62
CA GLU A 319 -5.59 36.01 -12.10
C GLU A 319 -6.28 35.16 -13.16
N THR A 320 -6.99 34.13 -12.71
CA THR A 320 -7.61 33.14 -13.61
C THR A 320 -9.03 32.78 -13.16
N THR A 321 -9.81 32.20 -14.08
CA THR A 321 -11.15 31.69 -13.76
C THR A 321 -11.13 30.44 -12.88
N GLY A 322 -9.95 29.90 -12.56
CA GLY A 322 -9.72 28.75 -11.69
C GLY A 322 -8.31 28.18 -11.87
N LEU A 323 -8.00 27.08 -11.18
CA LEU A 323 -6.63 26.56 -11.08
C LEU A 323 -6.18 25.70 -12.27
N ASN A 324 -7.09 25.27 -13.15
CA ASN A 324 -6.78 24.31 -14.20
C ASN A 324 -6.43 25.00 -15.52
N VAL A 325 -5.15 24.97 -15.90
CA VAL A 325 -4.58 25.60 -17.11
C VAL A 325 -5.31 25.23 -18.41
N LYS A 326 -5.83 24.00 -18.50
CA LYS A 326 -6.48 23.51 -19.73
C LYS A 326 -7.87 24.11 -19.93
N TYR A 327 -8.66 24.16 -18.85
CA TYR A 327 -10.08 24.53 -18.90
C TYR A 327 -10.34 25.97 -18.50
N GLU A 328 -9.53 26.54 -17.62
CA GLU A 328 -9.68 27.88 -17.09
C GLU A 328 -8.99 28.90 -17.98
N ALA A 329 -9.40 30.15 -17.88
CA ALA A 329 -8.88 31.26 -18.68
C ALA A 329 -8.24 32.32 -17.77
N ILE A 330 -7.31 33.07 -18.34
CA ILE A 330 -6.69 34.23 -17.68
C ILE A 330 -7.72 35.37 -17.66
N THR A 331 -7.82 36.08 -16.54
CA THR A 331 -8.69 37.24 -16.35
C THR A 331 -7.91 38.54 -16.15
N GLU A 332 -6.68 38.45 -15.62
CA GLU A 332 -5.79 39.59 -15.46
C GLU A 332 -4.33 39.14 -15.58
N ILE A 333 -3.48 40.00 -16.15
CA ILE A 333 -2.03 39.86 -16.13
C ILE A 333 -1.46 41.14 -15.53
N GLY A 334 -0.67 41.01 -14.47
CA GLY A 334 0.07 42.11 -13.85
C GLY A 334 1.56 41.81 -13.84
N ALA A 335 2.38 42.81 -14.19
CA ALA A 335 3.83 42.64 -14.24
C ALA A 335 4.56 43.94 -13.90
N VAL A 336 5.78 43.82 -13.39
CA VAL A 336 6.70 44.93 -13.13
C VAL A 336 8.10 44.60 -13.63
N ILE A 337 8.87 45.63 -13.99
CA ILE A 337 10.30 45.48 -14.28
C ILE A 337 11.09 45.84 -13.03
N LEU A 338 11.83 44.87 -12.49
CA LEU A 338 12.82 45.08 -11.44
C LEU A 338 14.18 45.34 -12.08
N LYS A 339 14.83 46.45 -11.74
CA LYS A 339 16.18 46.82 -12.19
C LYS A 339 16.97 47.45 -11.06
N GLY A 340 18.15 46.89 -10.74
CA GLY A 340 18.99 47.40 -9.65
C GLY A 340 18.24 47.57 -8.33
N GLY A 341 17.35 46.63 -8.00
CA GLY A 341 16.54 46.66 -6.77
C GLY A 341 15.38 47.66 -6.74
N LYS A 342 15.04 48.29 -7.87
CA LYS A 342 13.92 49.23 -7.98
C LYS A 342 12.95 48.81 -9.08
N ILE A 343 11.66 49.02 -8.84
CA ILE A 343 10.65 48.89 -9.89
C ILE A 343 10.76 50.10 -10.81
N THR A 344 10.97 49.87 -12.11
CA THR A 344 11.09 50.96 -13.10
C THR A 344 9.83 51.16 -13.91
N ASP A 345 9.10 50.08 -14.19
CA ASP A 345 7.93 50.06 -15.06
C ASP A 345 6.90 49.06 -14.55
N THR A 346 5.63 49.31 -14.88
CA THR A 346 4.50 48.47 -14.49
C THR A 346 3.60 48.23 -15.70
N PHE A 347 3.09 47.01 -15.82
CA PHE A 347 2.14 46.57 -16.83
C PHE A 347 0.96 45.91 -16.14
N GLN A 348 -0.25 46.22 -16.61
CA GLN A 348 -1.47 45.61 -16.14
C GLN A 348 -2.49 45.57 -17.27
N THR A 349 -3.11 44.42 -17.48
CA THR A 349 -4.22 44.28 -18.41
C THR A 349 -5.23 43.28 -17.89
N PHE A 350 -6.50 43.62 -18.00
CA PHE A 350 -7.55 42.60 -17.96
C PHE A 350 -7.51 41.77 -19.23
N VAL A 351 -8.06 40.57 -19.15
CA VAL A 351 -8.20 39.64 -20.26
C VAL A 351 -9.64 39.17 -20.27
N ASN A 352 -10.33 39.29 -21.40
CA ASN A 352 -11.67 38.75 -21.53
C ASN A 352 -11.60 37.22 -21.63
N PRO A 353 -12.11 36.46 -20.64
CA PRO A 353 -12.01 35.00 -20.61
C PRO A 353 -13.04 34.33 -21.53
N ASN A 354 -13.83 35.13 -22.27
CA ASN A 354 -14.92 34.72 -23.15
C ASN A 354 -15.97 33.83 -22.45
N ARG A 355 -16.19 34.08 -21.16
CA ARG A 355 -17.13 33.36 -20.30
C ARG A 355 -17.52 34.20 -19.09
N ARG A 356 -18.61 33.85 -18.41
CA ARG A 356 -18.95 34.43 -17.12
C ARG A 356 -18.06 33.89 -16.00
N LEU A 357 -17.70 34.74 -15.06
CA LEU A 357 -17.02 34.37 -13.83
C LEU A 357 -17.98 33.71 -12.85
N ARG A 358 -17.47 32.71 -12.13
CA ARG A 358 -18.20 32.10 -11.01
C ARG A 358 -18.19 33.03 -9.80
N PRO A 359 -19.25 33.08 -8.97
CA PRO A 359 -19.30 33.97 -7.80
C PRO A 359 -18.10 33.83 -6.85
N GLU A 360 -17.55 32.62 -6.71
CA GLU A 360 -16.40 32.36 -5.84
C GLU A 360 -15.13 33.04 -6.36
N ILE A 361 -14.93 33.10 -7.68
CA ILE A 361 -13.78 33.76 -8.31
C ILE A 361 -13.90 35.27 -8.19
N ILE A 362 -15.11 35.81 -8.36
CA ILE A 362 -15.38 37.24 -8.13
C ILE A 362 -15.09 37.60 -6.67
N GLY A 363 -15.52 36.75 -5.72
CA GLY A 363 -15.26 36.95 -4.30
C GLY A 363 -13.78 36.86 -3.91
N LEU A 364 -13.00 36.03 -4.62
CA LEU A 364 -11.57 35.85 -4.39
C LEU A 364 -10.73 36.98 -4.99
N THR A 365 -10.99 37.33 -6.26
CA THR A 365 -10.14 38.24 -7.06
C THR A 365 -10.65 39.68 -7.06
N GLY A 366 -11.93 39.90 -6.70
CA GLY A 366 -12.60 41.19 -6.87
C GLY A 366 -12.87 41.57 -8.34
N ILE A 367 -12.46 40.75 -9.32
CA ILE A 367 -12.71 40.99 -10.75
C ILE A 367 -14.16 40.60 -11.07
N THR A 368 -14.88 41.50 -11.75
CA THR A 368 -16.29 41.28 -12.12
C THR A 368 -16.45 41.08 -13.62
N ASP A 369 -17.54 40.43 -14.04
CA ASP A 369 -17.89 40.26 -15.46
C ASP A 369 -17.96 41.61 -16.21
N GLU A 370 -18.34 42.69 -15.52
CA GLU A 370 -18.42 44.03 -16.09
C GLU A 370 -17.04 44.62 -16.40
N MET A 371 -16.04 44.35 -15.56
CA MET A 371 -14.65 44.76 -15.79
C MET A 371 -14.02 44.04 -16.99
N LEU A 372 -14.48 42.81 -17.27
CA LEU A 372 -13.94 41.97 -18.34
C LEU A 372 -14.67 42.12 -19.68
N ARG A 373 -15.85 42.74 -19.70
CA ARG A 373 -16.70 42.87 -20.90
C ARG A 373 -15.95 43.49 -22.09
N ASP A 374 -15.26 44.60 -21.83
CA ASP A 374 -14.52 45.37 -22.85
C ASP A 374 -13.00 45.14 -22.77
N ALA A 375 -12.56 44.14 -21.99
CA ALA A 375 -11.15 43.80 -21.86
C ALA A 375 -10.59 43.20 -23.16
N PRO A 376 -9.28 43.36 -23.43
CA PRO A 376 -8.61 42.73 -24.56
C PRO A 376 -8.86 41.22 -24.65
N GLN A 377 -8.92 40.72 -25.88
CA GLN A 377 -9.00 39.28 -26.13
C GLN A 377 -7.68 38.59 -25.71
N PRO A 378 -7.70 37.28 -25.39
CA PRO A 378 -6.52 36.56 -24.88
C PRO A 378 -5.25 36.77 -25.70
N ARG A 379 -5.35 36.66 -27.03
CA ARG A 379 -4.22 36.90 -27.93
C ARG A 379 -3.62 38.30 -27.80
N GLU A 380 -4.46 39.33 -27.80
CA GLU A 380 -4.01 40.72 -27.71
C GLU A 380 -3.34 41.01 -26.36
N ALA A 381 -3.91 40.49 -25.27
CA ALA A 381 -3.32 40.62 -23.94
C ALA A 381 -1.95 39.94 -23.84
N LEU A 382 -1.82 38.73 -24.41
CA LEU A 382 -0.54 38.00 -24.44
C LEU A 382 0.49 38.71 -25.30
N GLU A 383 0.13 39.19 -26.49
CA GLU A 383 1.05 39.96 -27.36
C GLU A 383 1.57 41.21 -26.63
N LYS A 384 0.71 41.93 -25.89
CA LYS A 384 1.11 43.07 -25.06
C LYS A 384 2.03 42.67 -23.92
N PHE A 385 1.72 41.59 -23.21
CA PHE A 385 2.56 41.07 -22.12
C PHE A 385 3.93 40.61 -22.63
N LEU A 386 3.98 39.85 -23.72
CA LEU A 386 5.22 39.38 -24.34
C LEU A 386 6.08 40.55 -24.84
N ALA A 387 5.46 41.60 -25.38
CA ALA A 387 6.17 42.81 -25.77
C ALA A 387 6.76 43.57 -24.57
N PHE A 388 6.04 43.59 -23.44
CA PHE A 388 6.53 44.16 -22.18
C PHE A 388 7.69 43.34 -21.59
N ALA A 389 7.53 42.02 -21.56
CA ALA A 389 8.56 41.08 -21.09
C ALA A 389 9.84 41.16 -21.95
N GLY A 390 9.69 41.10 -23.28
CA GLY A 390 10.80 40.94 -24.20
C GLY A 390 11.59 39.65 -23.90
N ASP A 391 12.91 39.70 -24.07
CA ASP A 391 13.78 38.54 -23.79
C ASP A 391 14.19 38.44 -22.31
N ARG A 392 13.66 39.28 -21.41
CA ARG A 392 14.12 39.34 -20.01
C ARG A 392 13.75 38.06 -19.24
N PRO A 393 14.55 37.65 -18.24
CA PRO A 393 14.12 36.62 -17.31
C PRO A 393 12.82 37.03 -16.61
N LEU A 394 11.93 36.05 -16.42
CA LEU A 394 10.69 36.25 -15.68
C LEU A 394 10.86 35.83 -14.22
N ALA A 395 10.01 36.33 -13.34
CA ALA A 395 9.91 35.85 -11.97
C ALA A 395 8.47 35.86 -11.49
N ALA A 396 8.09 34.83 -10.74
CA ALA A 396 6.78 34.73 -10.12
C ALA A 396 6.91 33.97 -8.79
N HIS A 397 5.86 33.97 -7.99
CA HIS A 397 5.80 33.18 -6.76
C HIS A 397 5.01 31.91 -7.00
N ASN A 398 5.63 30.73 -6.83
CA ASN A 398 5.09 29.48 -7.36
C ASN A 398 5.00 29.53 -8.90
N ALA A 399 6.08 29.99 -9.53
CA ALA A 399 6.13 30.44 -10.92
C ALA A 399 5.62 29.43 -11.94
N GLU A 400 5.67 28.13 -11.64
CA GLU A 400 5.15 27.08 -12.52
C GLU A 400 3.65 27.26 -12.84
N PHE A 401 2.88 27.84 -11.92
CA PHE A 401 1.46 28.15 -12.13
C PHE A 401 1.28 29.22 -13.21
N ASP A 402 1.84 30.41 -13.01
CA ASP A 402 1.69 31.55 -13.91
C ASP A 402 2.30 31.27 -15.29
N ILE A 403 3.52 30.72 -15.29
CA ILE A 403 4.22 30.32 -16.50
C ILE A 403 3.42 29.26 -17.26
N GLY A 404 2.79 28.32 -16.56
CA GLY A 404 1.94 27.28 -17.15
C GLY A 404 0.76 27.86 -17.94
N PHE A 405 0.04 28.81 -17.35
CA PHE A 405 -1.07 29.50 -18.00
C PHE A 405 -0.64 30.33 -19.21
N ILE A 406 0.43 31.12 -19.09
CA ILE A 406 0.94 31.90 -20.22
C ILE A 406 1.39 30.96 -21.34
N ARG A 407 2.15 29.90 -21.03
CA ARG A 407 2.64 28.94 -22.02
C ARG A 407 1.51 28.24 -22.78
N GLU A 408 0.48 27.77 -22.08
CA GLU A 408 -0.66 27.10 -22.74
C GLU A 408 -1.47 28.06 -23.62
N ASN A 409 -1.71 29.30 -23.15
CA ASN A 409 -2.44 30.27 -23.96
C ASN A 409 -1.61 30.77 -25.16
N CYS A 410 -0.30 30.98 -24.99
CA CYS A 410 0.60 31.27 -26.11
C CYS A 410 0.58 30.13 -27.14
N LYS A 411 0.60 28.87 -26.70
CA LYS A 411 0.50 27.71 -27.59
C LYS A 411 -0.82 27.68 -28.36
N LYS A 412 -1.96 27.96 -27.71
CA LYS A 412 -3.29 28.04 -28.36
C LYS A 412 -3.32 29.14 -29.43
N GLU A 413 -2.67 30.27 -29.17
CA GLU A 413 -2.63 31.43 -30.08
C GLU A 413 -1.47 31.40 -31.10
N GLY A 414 -0.62 30.37 -31.06
CA GLY A 414 0.54 30.24 -31.96
C GLY A 414 1.69 31.23 -31.67
N LEU A 415 1.81 31.70 -30.43
CA LEU A 415 2.86 32.61 -29.98
C LEU A 415 4.04 31.82 -29.36
N PRO A 416 5.30 32.15 -29.69
CA PRO A 416 6.45 31.51 -29.08
C PRO A 416 6.62 31.96 -27.63
N PHE A 417 6.86 31.01 -26.71
CA PHE A 417 7.09 31.31 -25.30
C PHE A 417 7.96 30.23 -24.63
N ASP A 418 9.24 30.53 -24.48
CA ASP A 418 10.22 29.68 -23.78
C ASP A 418 11.14 30.54 -22.89
N PRO A 419 10.61 31.11 -21.79
CA PRO A 419 11.36 32.04 -20.96
C PRO A 419 12.33 31.31 -20.03
N THR A 420 13.39 32.01 -19.63
CA THR A 420 14.08 31.72 -18.38
C THR A 420 13.32 32.38 -17.24
N TYR A 421 13.03 31.65 -16.16
CA TYR A 421 12.24 32.17 -15.06
C TYR A 421 12.75 31.75 -13.69
N ILE A 422 12.43 32.58 -12.69
CA ILE A 422 12.82 32.42 -11.29
C ILE A 422 11.57 32.16 -10.44
N ASP A 423 11.59 31.11 -9.64
CA ASP A 423 10.54 30.82 -8.66
C ASP A 423 10.95 31.33 -7.27
N SER A 424 10.34 32.44 -6.86
CA SER A 424 10.59 33.06 -5.57
C SER A 424 10.11 32.22 -4.38
N LEU A 425 9.14 31.30 -4.59
CA LEU A 425 8.71 30.36 -3.55
C LEU A 425 9.85 29.41 -3.17
N ILE A 426 10.57 28.91 -4.17
CA ILE A 426 11.67 27.98 -3.94
C ILE A 426 12.87 28.70 -3.33
N LEU A 427 13.15 29.95 -3.73
CA LEU A 427 14.14 30.78 -3.04
C LEU A 427 13.80 30.94 -1.56
N ALA A 428 12.55 31.29 -1.24
CA ALA A 428 12.09 31.47 0.13
C ALA A 428 12.26 30.18 0.95
N GLN A 429 11.86 29.02 0.41
CA GLN A 429 11.98 27.72 1.08
C GLN A 429 13.41 27.36 1.49
N ASN A 430 14.42 27.84 0.77
CA ASN A 430 15.82 27.48 0.99
C ASN A 430 16.60 28.55 1.75
N LEU A 431 16.31 29.84 1.51
CA LEU A 431 16.98 30.98 2.15
C LEU A 431 16.36 31.31 3.51
N LEU A 432 15.04 31.16 3.68
CA LEU A 432 14.31 31.48 4.92
C LEU A 432 14.00 30.22 5.74
N GLN A 433 15.04 29.63 6.31
CA GLN A 433 14.97 28.32 6.97
C GLN A 433 14.18 28.31 8.30
N ASP A 434 13.87 29.48 8.82
CA ASP A 434 13.07 29.69 10.02
C ASP A 434 11.55 29.62 9.76
N LEU A 435 11.12 29.73 8.51
CA LEU A 435 9.71 29.61 8.12
C LEU A 435 9.26 28.16 7.91
N THR A 436 7.98 27.90 8.19
CA THR A 436 7.29 26.63 7.90
C THR A 436 6.24 26.75 6.81
N HIS A 437 5.72 27.96 6.59
CA HIS A 437 4.78 28.32 5.53
C HIS A 437 5.39 29.40 4.65
N PHE A 438 5.14 29.32 3.35
CA PHE A 438 5.81 30.15 2.35
C PHE A 438 4.81 30.79 1.39
N LYS A 439 3.61 31.12 1.86
CA LYS A 439 2.68 31.95 1.08
C LYS A 439 3.30 33.34 0.86
N LEU A 440 2.91 34.01 -0.22
CA LEU A 440 3.46 35.31 -0.61
C LEU A 440 3.44 36.33 0.54
N ASP A 441 2.30 36.46 1.22
CA ASP A 441 2.08 37.30 2.40
C ASP A 441 3.05 37.00 3.55
N THR A 442 3.21 35.71 3.87
CA THR A 442 4.05 35.21 4.97
C THR A 442 5.51 35.53 4.70
N VAL A 443 5.95 35.35 3.46
CA VAL A 443 7.33 35.64 3.05
C VAL A 443 7.58 37.15 3.03
N ALA A 444 6.64 37.93 2.50
CA ALA A 444 6.73 39.38 2.47
C ALA A 444 6.78 39.99 3.89
N GLU A 445 5.95 39.51 4.81
CA GLU A 445 5.96 39.91 6.22
C GLU A 445 7.31 39.57 6.88
N ARG A 446 7.81 38.35 6.62
CA ARG A 446 9.11 37.92 7.17
C ARG A 446 10.29 38.75 6.66
N LEU A 447 10.22 39.19 5.41
CA LEU A 447 11.20 40.08 4.78
C LEU A 447 10.96 41.56 5.13
N LYS A 448 9.90 41.86 5.89
CA LYS A 448 9.49 43.22 6.30
C LYS A 448 9.26 44.15 5.10
N LEU A 449 8.64 43.61 4.05
CA LEU A 449 8.27 44.37 2.85
C LEU A 449 7.06 45.28 3.13
N PRO A 450 6.84 46.33 2.32
CA PRO A 450 5.66 47.20 2.45
C PRO A 450 4.34 46.42 2.35
N ALA A 451 3.30 46.88 3.05
CA ALA A 451 1.96 46.30 2.93
C ALA A 451 1.41 46.51 1.50
N PHE A 452 0.83 45.44 0.92
CA PHE A 452 0.22 45.43 -0.42
C PHE A 452 -1.20 44.87 -0.34
N ASN A 453 -2.02 45.15 -1.36
CA ASN A 453 -3.37 44.62 -1.45
C ASN A 453 -3.31 43.26 -2.15
N HIS A 454 -3.61 42.19 -1.41
CA HIS A 454 -3.62 40.82 -1.97
C HIS A 454 -4.76 40.72 -2.99
N HIS A 455 -4.56 39.99 -4.10
CA HIS A 455 -5.55 39.74 -5.18
C HIS A 455 -5.59 40.80 -6.29
N ARG A 456 -4.48 41.47 -6.53
CA ARG A 456 -4.29 42.32 -7.71
C ARG A 456 -2.97 41.90 -8.35
N ALA A 457 -3.04 41.36 -9.56
CA ALA A 457 -1.87 40.80 -10.23
C ALA A 457 -0.67 41.78 -10.33
N SER A 458 -0.94 43.10 -10.43
CA SER A 458 0.10 44.13 -10.44
C SER A 458 0.84 44.26 -9.10
N ASP A 459 0.11 44.14 -7.99
CA ASP A 459 0.61 44.34 -6.62
C ASP A 459 1.33 43.08 -6.13
N ASP A 460 0.82 41.91 -6.49
CA ASP A 460 1.45 40.62 -6.23
C ASP A 460 2.73 40.46 -7.07
N GLY A 461 2.73 40.82 -8.36
CA GLY A 461 3.93 40.89 -9.20
C GLY A 461 4.99 41.88 -8.67
N ALA A 462 4.57 43.03 -8.14
CA ALA A 462 5.46 43.98 -7.47
C ALA A 462 6.08 43.39 -6.18
N THR A 463 5.29 42.67 -5.40
CA THR A 463 5.74 41.99 -4.19
C THR A 463 6.82 40.95 -4.49
N VAL A 464 6.66 40.16 -5.56
CA VAL A 464 7.72 39.26 -6.05
C VAL A 464 9.00 40.03 -6.35
N GLY A 465 8.90 41.16 -7.06
CA GLY A 465 10.06 42.02 -7.32
C GLY A 465 10.75 42.51 -6.05
N TYR A 466 9.98 42.95 -5.06
CA TYR A 466 10.53 43.35 -3.76
C TYR A 466 11.13 42.20 -2.96
N MET A 467 10.63 40.97 -3.11
CA MET A 467 11.19 39.77 -2.48
C MET A 467 12.54 39.36 -3.08
N LEU A 468 12.73 39.54 -4.39
CA LEU A 468 13.99 39.21 -5.05
C LEU A 468 15.17 40.04 -4.55
N VAL A 469 14.94 41.30 -4.13
CA VAL A 469 16.00 42.19 -3.62
C VAL A 469 16.74 41.59 -2.41
N PRO A 470 16.08 41.28 -1.27
CA PRO A 470 16.75 40.67 -0.13
C PRO A 470 17.23 39.25 -0.44
N PHE A 471 16.57 38.49 -1.32
CA PHE A 471 17.08 37.18 -1.72
C PHE A 471 18.41 37.27 -2.48
N PHE A 472 18.53 38.21 -3.41
CA PHE A 472 19.78 38.45 -4.13
C PHE A 472 20.87 38.99 -3.21
N GLU A 473 20.55 39.82 -2.21
CA GLU A 473 21.52 40.21 -1.18
C GLU A 473 22.05 38.99 -0.39
N MET A 474 21.15 38.12 0.09
CA MET A 474 21.54 36.88 0.78
C MET A 474 22.38 35.94 -0.10
N LEU A 475 22.14 35.92 -1.42
CA LEU A 475 22.93 35.14 -2.38
C LEU A 475 24.29 35.79 -2.67
N ARG A 476 24.38 37.12 -2.71
CA ARG A 476 25.66 37.86 -2.83
C ARG A 476 26.56 37.62 -1.63
N GLU A 477 26.01 37.60 -0.42
CA GLU A 477 26.76 37.26 0.79
C GLU A 477 27.38 35.85 0.74
N ARG A 478 26.83 34.97 -0.10
CA ARG A 478 27.33 33.62 -0.37
C ARG A 478 28.28 33.54 -1.56
N GLY A 479 28.61 34.68 -2.17
CA GLY A 479 29.54 34.78 -3.29
C GLY A 479 28.93 34.51 -4.67
N LEU A 480 27.59 34.53 -4.80
CA LEU A 480 26.92 34.40 -6.08
C LEU A 480 26.72 35.79 -6.72
N SER A 481 26.78 35.85 -8.04
CA SER A 481 26.62 37.09 -8.81
C SER A 481 25.63 36.99 -9.97
N CYS A 482 25.26 35.78 -10.40
CA CYS A 482 24.32 35.56 -11.49
C CYS A 482 23.28 34.48 -11.19
N ILE A 483 22.15 34.51 -11.94
CA ILE A 483 20.98 33.67 -11.67
C ILE A 483 21.25 32.18 -11.91
N GLN A 484 22.11 31.80 -12.86
CA GLN A 484 22.38 30.39 -13.13
C GLN A 484 23.18 29.68 -12.04
N GLN A 485 23.86 30.42 -11.16
CA GLN A 485 24.55 29.87 -10.00
C GLN A 485 23.60 29.47 -8.87
N ILE A 486 22.35 29.96 -8.87
CA ILE A 486 21.41 29.80 -7.76
C ILE A 486 21.11 28.33 -7.49
N ASN A 487 20.82 27.53 -8.53
CA ASN A 487 20.39 26.14 -8.36
C ASN A 487 21.43 25.28 -7.64
N ASP A 488 22.72 25.46 -7.94
CA ASP A 488 23.82 24.76 -7.29
C ASP A 488 23.97 25.12 -5.82
N GLU A 489 23.74 26.39 -5.47
CA GLU A 489 23.76 26.83 -4.07
C GLU A 489 22.52 26.34 -3.30
N MET A 490 21.35 26.30 -3.96
CA MET A 490 20.15 25.72 -3.38
C MET A 490 20.39 24.27 -2.95
N LEU A 491 21.14 23.45 -3.73
CA LEU A 491 21.50 22.08 -3.34
C LEU A 491 22.16 21.97 -1.95
N LYS A 492 22.95 22.98 -1.56
CA LYS A 492 23.63 23.03 -0.26
C LYS A 492 22.71 23.48 0.87
N LEU A 493 21.76 24.37 0.56
CA LEU A 493 20.83 24.96 1.54
C LEU A 493 19.64 24.07 1.86
N ARG A 494 19.16 23.34 0.86
CA ARG A 494 17.99 22.45 0.92
C ARG A 494 17.93 21.51 2.12
N PRO A 495 19.04 20.89 2.60
CA PRO A 495 19.01 20.00 3.76
C PRO A 495 18.80 20.71 5.09
N LEU A 496 19.04 22.03 5.16
CA LEU A 496 18.99 22.82 6.38
C LEU A 496 17.59 23.37 6.69
N GLY A 497 16.71 23.44 5.68
CA GLY A 497 15.35 23.97 5.81
C GLY A 497 14.36 23.04 6.53
N LYS A 498 13.32 23.63 7.14
CA LYS A 498 12.27 22.93 7.91
C LYS A 498 10.99 22.64 7.12
N ALA A 499 10.95 22.94 5.83
CA ALA A 499 9.75 22.77 5.00
C ALA A 499 9.24 21.31 5.02
N HIS A 500 7.97 21.13 5.39
CA HIS A 500 7.31 19.82 5.41
C HIS A 500 6.92 19.40 4.00
N ARG A 501 7.48 18.28 3.53
CA ARG A 501 7.11 17.67 2.26
C ARG A 501 6.33 16.39 2.50
N ARG A 502 5.27 16.21 1.74
CA ARG A 502 4.53 14.95 1.71
C ARG A 502 5.35 13.93 0.92
N PRO A 503 5.65 12.75 1.49
CA PRO A 503 6.22 11.66 0.73
C PRO A 503 5.25 11.24 -0.37
N ARG A 504 5.81 10.83 -1.50
CA ARG A 504 5.12 10.25 -2.66
C ARG A 504 5.48 8.78 -2.76
N HIS A 505 4.73 8.01 -3.55
CA HIS A 505 5.00 6.58 -3.73
C HIS A 505 5.88 6.32 -4.97
N MET A 506 6.68 5.26 -4.91
CA MET A 506 7.56 4.83 -6.01
C MET A 506 7.82 3.33 -5.89
N ILE A 507 7.69 2.59 -6.99
CA ILE A 507 8.03 1.17 -6.99
C ILE A 507 9.51 1.02 -7.25
N ILE A 508 10.17 0.21 -6.42
CA ILE A 508 11.57 -0.16 -6.59
C ILE A 508 11.64 -1.68 -6.66
N LEU A 509 12.08 -2.23 -7.79
CA LEU A 509 12.34 -3.66 -7.96
C LEU A 509 13.85 -3.91 -7.98
N ALA A 510 14.31 -4.95 -7.31
CA ALA A 510 15.69 -5.42 -7.41
C ALA A 510 15.89 -6.16 -8.73
N LYS A 511 16.71 -5.60 -9.63
CA LYS A 511 17.11 -6.24 -10.89
C LYS A 511 18.00 -7.46 -10.65
N ASN A 512 18.90 -7.38 -9.67
CA ASN A 512 19.89 -8.42 -9.37
C ASN A 512 20.35 -8.36 -7.91
N LYS A 513 21.34 -9.18 -7.53
CA LYS A 513 21.87 -9.23 -6.15
C LYS A 513 22.44 -7.89 -5.67
N LEU A 514 23.07 -7.11 -6.54
CA LEU A 514 23.55 -5.77 -6.17
C LEU A 514 22.36 -4.83 -5.89
N GLY A 515 21.35 -4.88 -6.75
CA GLY A 515 20.07 -4.20 -6.55
C GLY A 515 19.42 -4.55 -5.21
N MET A 516 19.33 -5.85 -4.89
CA MET A 516 18.77 -6.32 -3.62
C MET A 516 19.51 -5.71 -2.42
N HIS A 517 20.85 -5.73 -2.45
CA HIS A 517 21.66 -5.14 -1.40
C HIS A 517 21.50 -3.61 -1.31
N ASN A 518 21.42 -2.91 -2.44
CA ASN A 518 21.17 -1.47 -2.49
C ASN A 518 19.78 -1.11 -1.96
N MET A 519 18.76 -1.89 -2.29
CA MET A 519 17.41 -1.76 -1.74
C MET A 519 17.41 -1.94 -0.22
N TYR A 520 18.09 -2.95 0.32
CA TYR A 520 18.23 -3.12 1.79
C TYR A 520 18.93 -1.93 2.45
N LYS A 521 19.96 -1.36 1.81
CA LYS A 521 20.60 -0.13 2.30
C LYS A 521 19.63 1.05 2.31
N LEU A 522 18.87 1.25 1.24
CA LEU A 522 17.88 2.33 1.13
C LEU A 522 16.80 2.20 2.22
N ILE A 523 16.26 0.99 2.43
CA ILE A 523 15.29 0.70 3.50
C ILE A 523 15.90 0.91 4.89
N SER A 524 17.17 0.54 5.08
CA SER A 524 17.86 0.78 6.36
C SER A 524 18.04 2.29 6.62
N LEU A 525 18.46 3.05 5.61
CA LEU A 525 18.62 4.50 5.71
C LEU A 525 17.28 5.20 5.94
N SER A 526 16.21 4.73 5.29
CA SER A 526 14.87 5.30 5.43
C SER A 526 14.29 5.09 6.83
N ASN A 527 14.62 3.97 7.49
CA ASN A 527 14.20 3.67 8.87
C ASN A 527 15.12 4.29 9.94
N LEU A 528 16.43 4.42 9.70
CA LEU A 528 17.39 4.85 10.72
C LEU A 528 17.73 6.35 10.65
N LYS A 529 17.81 6.92 9.45
CA LYS A 529 18.29 8.30 9.23
C LYS A 529 17.19 9.25 8.79
N TYR A 530 16.28 8.78 7.93
CA TYR A 530 15.28 9.63 7.27
C TYR A 530 13.85 9.35 7.74
N PHE A 531 13.69 8.55 8.79
CA PHE A 531 12.38 8.21 9.33
C PHE A 531 11.70 9.44 9.93
N LYS A 532 10.43 9.62 9.60
CA LYS A 532 9.56 10.62 10.24
C LYS A 532 8.29 9.93 10.77
N ARG A 533 7.19 10.08 10.04
CA ARG A 533 5.98 9.27 10.25
C ARG A 533 6.04 7.95 9.47
N GLN A 534 6.82 7.95 8.40
CA GLN A 534 7.05 6.84 7.47
C GLN A 534 8.56 6.76 7.18
N PRO A 535 9.06 5.61 6.70
CA PRO A 535 10.44 5.44 6.28
C PRO A 535 10.68 6.09 4.90
N ILE A 536 11.26 7.29 4.88
CA ILE A 536 11.38 8.11 3.65
C ILE A 536 12.72 7.87 2.93
N ILE A 537 12.70 7.74 1.60
CA ILE A 537 13.87 7.68 0.73
C ILE A 537 14.01 9.01 -0.04
N PRO A 538 15.05 9.83 0.23
CA PRO A 538 15.35 10.99 -0.60
C PRO A 538 15.83 10.60 -2.00
N LYS A 539 15.39 11.31 -3.05
CA LYS A 539 15.81 11.07 -4.45
C LYS A 539 17.34 11.06 -4.63
N THR A 540 18.07 11.89 -3.88
CA THR A 540 19.55 11.89 -3.88
C THR A 540 20.16 10.56 -3.41
N GLU A 541 19.59 9.92 -2.39
CA GLU A 541 20.06 8.61 -1.91
C GLU A 541 19.67 7.51 -2.89
N LEU A 542 18.45 7.59 -3.46
CA LEU A 542 18.03 6.67 -4.51
C LEU A 542 18.98 6.72 -5.71
N VAL A 543 19.33 7.90 -6.21
CA VAL A 543 20.29 8.07 -7.31
C VAL A 543 21.64 7.45 -6.95
N ARG A 544 22.12 7.66 -5.72
CA ARG A 544 23.39 7.10 -5.24
C ARG A 544 23.41 5.57 -5.23
N TYR A 545 22.28 4.93 -4.92
CA TYR A 545 22.14 3.48 -4.83
C TYR A 545 21.29 2.88 -5.96
N ARG A 546 21.13 3.59 -7.09
CA ARG A 546 20.23 3.20 -8.19
C ARG A 546 20.71 1.95 -8.93
N GLU A 547 22.02 1.71 -8.95
CA GLU A 547 22.58 0.58 -9.68
C GLU A 547 21.94 -0.75 -9.26
N GLY A 548 21.49 -1.53 -10.25
CA GLY A 548 20.80 -2.80 -10.02
C GLY A 548 19.33 -2.66 -9.61
N LEU A 549 18.74 -1.47 -9.61
CA LEU A 549 17.30 -1.25 -9.35
C LEU A 549 16.55 -0.93 -10.65
N ILE A 550 15.25 -1.28 -10.68
CA ILE A 550 14.28 -0.84 -11.69
C ILE A 550 13.22 -0.01 -10.96
N ILE A 551 12.95 1.19 -11.46
CA ILE A 551 12.12 2.20 -10.80
C ILE A 551 10.81 2.42 -11.57
N GLY A 552 9.68 2.16 -10.92
CA GLY A 552 8.33 2.38 -11.43
C GLY A 552 7.68 3.65 -10.89
N ALA A 553 6.77 4.23 -11.68
CA ALA A 553 6.10 5.50 -11.35
C ALA A 553 5.06 5.40 -10.22
N ALA A 554 4.68 4.18 -9.80
CA ALA A 554 3.72 3.84 -8.76
C ALA A 554 2.28 4.32 -9.02
N CYS A 555 1.49 4.39 -7.94
CA CYS A 555 0.06 4.64 -7.94
C CYS A 555 -0.29 6.13 -8.05
N GLU A 556 -1.51 6.48 -7.69
CA GLU A 556 -2.02 7.84 -7.64
C GLU A 556 -1.27 8.74 -6.66
N ALA A 557 -0.67 8.18 -5.61
CA ALA A 557 0.22 8.89 -4.69
C ALA A 557 1.66 9.07 -5.25
N GLY A 558 1.93 8.54 -6.44
CA GLY A 558 3.18 8.73 -7.17
C GLY A 558 3.34 10.14 -7.74
N GLU A 559 4.59 10.56 -7.95
CA GLU A 559 4.90 11.90 -8.46
C GLU A 559 4.39 12.17 -9.86
N LEU A 560 4.52 11.20 -10.76
CA LEU A 560 4.06 11.36 -12.13
C LEU A 560 2.53 11.46 -12.19
N PHE A 561 1.82 10.57 -11.49
CA PHE A 561 0.36 10.58 -11.51
C PHE A 561 -0.19 11.86 -10.89
N GLN A 562 0.35 12.31 -9.75
CA GLN A 562 -0.02 13.61 -9.16
C GLN A 562 0.24 14.77 -10.13
N ALA A 563 1.37 14.77 -10.85
CA ALA A 563 1.64 15.80 -11.85
C ALA A 563 0.63 15.78 -13.02
N VAL A 564 0.16 14.59 -13.43
CA VAL A 564 -0.91 14.46 -14.43
C VAL A 564 -2.25 14.99 -13.91
N VAL A 565 -2.62 14.66 -12.67
CA VAL A 565 -3.83 15.16 -12.01
C VAL A 565 -3.78 16.68 -11.79
N GLU A 566 -2.60 17.21 -11.48
CA GLU A 566 -2.36 18.66 -11.37
C GLU A 566 -2.26 19.36 -12.74
N HIS A 567 -2.40 18.62 -13.85
CA HIS A 567 -2.31 19.12 -15.22
C HIS A 567 -1.04 19.92 -15.50
N LYS A 568 0.11 19.43 -15.01
CA LYS A 568 1.41 20.04 -15.32
C LYS A 568 1.67 20.05 -16.83
N GLY A 569 2.49 21.00 -17.26
CA GLY A 569 2.88 21.14 -18.66
C GLY A 569 3.57 19.89 -19.21
N TRP A 570 3.44 19.65 -20.53
CA TRP A 570 3.93 18.42 -21.15
C TRP A 570 5.44 18.20 -20.97
N ASP A 571 6.25 19.25 -21.03
CA ASP A 571 7.71 19.13 -20.84
C ASP A 571 8.08 18.78 -19.39
N GLU A 572 7.30 19.29 -18.43
CA GLU A 572 7.46 18.93 -17.02
C GLU A 572 7.08 17.47 -16.77
N LEU A 573 5.96 17.02 -17.35
CA LEU A 573 5.57 15.61 -17.31
C LEU A 573 6.66 14.71 -17.90
N LYS A 574 7.25 15.10 -19.04
CA LYS A 574 8.38 14.37 -19.65
C LYS A 574 9.60 14.36 -18.74
N ARG A 575 9.94 15.48 -18.11
CA ARG A 575 11.06 15.58 -17.19
C ARG A 575 10.90 14.65 -15.99
N ILE A 576 9.70 14.62 -15.40
CA ILE A 576 9.35 13.69 -14.30
C ILE A 576 9.42 12.24 -14.78
N ALA A 577 8.70 11.91 -15.86
CA ALA A 577 8.62 10.56 -16.41
C ALA A 577 9.99 10.00 -16.83
N SER A 578 10.91 10.86 -17.27
CA SER A 578 12.28 10.48 -17.68
C SER A 578 13.07 9.77 -16.58
N PHE A 579 12.78 10.03 -15.30
CA PHE A 579 13.46 9.43 -14.16
C PHE A 579 13.12 7.95 -13.93
N TYR A 580 11.95 7.50 -14.40
CA TYR A 580 11.45 6.15 -14.17
C TYR A 580 11.91 5.21 -15.27
N ASP A 581 12.14 3.94 -14.96
CA ASP A 581 12.50 2.92 -15.95
C ASP A 581 11.25 2.40 -16.67
N TYR A 582 10.10 2.41 -16.00
CA TYR A 582 8.78 2.13 -16.57
C TYR A 582 7.70 3.00 -15.91
N LEU A 583 6.60 3.23 -16.62
CA LEU A 583 5.47 4.02 -16.14
C LEU A 583 4.29 3.11 -15.79
N GLU A 584 3.52 3.48 -14.77
CA GLU A 584 2.40 2.67 -14.28
C GLU A 584 1.06 3.34 -14.63
N ILE A 585 0.11 2.52 -15.05
CA ILE A 585 -1.31 2.84 -15.07
C ILE A 585 -2.05 1.79 -14.25
N GLN A 586 -3.19 2.19 -13.68
CA GLN A 586 -4.01 1.31 -12.85
C GLN A 586 -5.45 1.31 -13.36
N PRO A 587 -6.25 0.28 -13.01
CA PRO A 587 -7.69 0.31 -13.27
C PRO A 587 -8.30 1.56 -12.64
N ILE A 588 -9.34 2.10 -13.27
CA ILE A 588 -9.95 3.35 -12.78
C ILE A 588 -10.53 3.22 -11.37
N CYS A 589 -10.82 1.99 -10.92
CA CYS A 589 -11.33 1.72 -9.58
C CYS A 589 -10.39 2.24 -8.48
N ASN A 590 -9.07 2.20 -8.69
CA ASN A 590 -8.06 2.76 -7.80
C ASN A 590 -8.29 4.26 -7.51
N ASN A 591 -8.85 4.98 -8.48
CA ASN A 591 -8.98 6.44 -8.48
C ASN A 591 -10.43 6.95 -8.39
N LEU A 592 -11.42 6.07 -8.22
CA LEU A 592 -12.85 6.46 -8.14
C LEU A 592 -13.14 7.41 -6.96
N PHE A 593 -12.33 7.39 -5.90
CA PHE A 593 -12.47 8.34 -4.80
C PHE A 593 -12.29 9.80 -5.25
N MET A 594 -11.50 10.06 -6.30
CA MET A 594 -11.32 11.41 -6.85
C MET A 594 -12.62 11.96 -7.42
N LEU A 595 -13.46 11.10 -8.01
CA LEU A 595 -14.78 11.47 -8.52
C LEU A 595 -15.71 11.84 -7.37
N ARG A 596 -15.71 11.03 -6.30
CA ARG A 596 -16.49 11.30 -5.08
C ARG A 596 -16.08 12.60 -4.39
N GLN A 597 -14.79 12.95 -4.43
CA GLN A 597 -14.24 14.18 -3.88
C GLN A 597 -14.43 15.40 -4.80
N GLY A 598 -15.00 15.23 -6.01
CA GLY A 598 -15.15 16.30 -6.99
C GLY A 598 -13.82 16.80 -7.60
N LYS A 599 -12.74 16.03 -7.45
CA LYS A 599 -11.43 16.34 -8.05
C LYS A 599 -11.40 16.05 -9.55
N VAL A 600 -12.19 15.08 -9.98
CA VAL A 600 -12.44 14.75 -11.40
C VAL A 600 -13.92 14.82 -11.69
N ARG A 601 -14.26 15.07 -12.95
CA ARG A 601 -15.63 15.30 -13.44
C ARG A 601 -16.33 14.02 -13.88
N SER A 602 -15.57 13.01 -14.31
CA SER A 602 -16.11 11.75 -14.82
C SER A 602 -15.09 10.61 -14.75
N GLU A 603 -15.56 9.37 -14.92
CA GLU A 603 -14.69 8.22 -15.12
C GLU A 603 -13.82 8.34 -16.39
N GLU A 604 -14.31 9.07 -17.41
CA GLU A 604 -13.55 9.28 -18.64
C GLU A 604 -12.31 10.15 -18.40
N GLU A 605 -12.37 11.10 -17.47
CA GLU A 605 -11.20 11.89 -17.07
C GLU A 605 -10.13 11.01 -16.38
N LEU A 606 -10.54 10.00 -15.61
CA LEU A 606 -9.61 9.01 -15.03
C LEU A 606 -8.92 8.19 -16.13
N ARG A 607 -9.67 7.81 -17.18
CA ARG A 607 -9.10 7.12 -18.36
C ARG A 607 -8.15 8.03 -19.13
N ASP A 608 -8.45 9.33 -19.22
CA ASP A 608 -7.58 10.31 -19.87
C ASP A 608 -6.25 10.50 -19.13
N PHE A 609 -6.22 10.39 -17.80
CA PHE A 609 -4.97 10.36 -17.04
C PHE A 609 -4.10 9.16 -17.46
N ASN A 610 -4.70 7.98 -17.55
CA ASN A 610 -4.00 6.79 -18.04
C ASN A 610 -3.54 6.96 -19.50
N ARG A 611 -4.37 7.51 -20.39
CA ARG A 611 -3.96 7.82 -21.79
C ARG A 611 -2.81 8.83 -21.85
N THR A 612 -2.77 9.79 -20.93
CA THR A 612 -1.68 10.76 -20.83
C THR A 612 -0.37 10.07 -20.49
N ILE A 613 -0.39 9.13 -19.52
CA ILE A 613 0.78 8.31 -19.16
C ILE A 613 1.21 7.40 -20.31
N VAL A 614 0.25 6.77 -21.01
CA VAL A 614 0.53 5.97 -22.21
C VAL A 614 1.26 6.79 -23.27
N ARG A 615 0.76 7.99 -23.57
CA ARG A 615 1.39 8.90 -24.54
C ARG A 615 2.79 9.34 -24.10
N LEU A 616 3.01 9.56 -22.79
CA LEU A 616 4.35 9.86 -22.26
C LEU A 616 5.31 8.69 -22.46
N GLY A 617 4.85 7.46 -22.22
CA GLY A 617 5.65 6.25 -22.45
C GLY A 617 6.05 6.10 -23.91
N GLU A 618 5.11 6.31 -24.83
CA GLU A 618 5.39 6.26 -26.28
C GLU A 618 6.39 7.33 -26.73
N GLU A 619 6.26 8.58 -26.26
CA GLU A 619 7.16 9.67 -26.66
C GLU A 619 8.57 9.52 -26.07
N LEU A 620 8.69 8.88 -24.90
CA LEU A 620 9.97 8.68 -24.20
C LEU A 620 10.60 7.30 -24.43
N ASP A 621 9.98 6.44 -25.24
CA ASP A 621 10.37 5.04 -25.44
C ASP A 621 10.52 4.28 -24.11
N LYS A 622 9.50 4.41 -23.25
CA LYS A 622 9.43 3.77 -21.93
C LYS A 622 8.26 2.78 -21.86
N PRO A 623 8.47 1.56 -21.34
CA PRO A 623 7.38 0.62 -21.12
C PRO A 623 6.32 1.22 -20.19
N VAL A 624 5.06 1.12 -20.59
CA VAL A 624 3.91 1.42 -19.73
C VAL A 624 3.28 0.11 -19.32
N VAL A 625 3.10 -0.08 -18.01
CA VAL A 625 2.59 -1.32 -17.43
C VAL A 625 1.29 -1.06 -16.69
N ALA A 626 0.33 -1.97 -16.85
CA ALA A 626 -0.92 -1.93 -16.11
C ALA A 626 -0.81 -2.82 -14.87
N THR A 627 -0.89 -2.22 -13.70
CA THR A 627 -0.69 -2.90 -12.41
C THR A 627 -1.97 -2.94 -11.58
N GLY A 628 -2.13 -3.96 -10.74
CA GLY A 628 -3.35 -4.16 -9.95
C GLY A 628 -3.43 -3.35 -8.66
N ASP A 629 -2.28 -2.93 -8.11
CA ASP A 629 -2.18 -2.33 -6.77
C ASP A 629 -2.85 -3.21 -5.71
N VAL A 630 -2.48 -4.48 -5.72
CA VAL A 630 -3.27 -5.53 -5.11
C VAL A 630 -3.20 -5.46 -3.59
N HIS A 631 -4.34 -5.31 -2.90
CA HIS A 631 -4.40 -5.26 -1.43
C HIS A 631 -5.13 -6.45 -0.79
N PHE A 632 -5.80 -7.27 -1.60
CA PHE A 632 -6.47 -8.50 -1.18
C PHE A 632 -6.58 -9.47 -2.36
N LEU A 633 -6.86 -10.76 -2.11
CA LEU A 633 -6.76 -11.78 -3.16
C LEU A 633 -8.00 -11.83 -4.03
N ASP A 634 -9.15 -12.01 -3.40
CA ASP A 634 -10.41 -12.28 -4.09
C ASP A 634 -11.38 -11.09 -3.93
N PRO A 635 -12.28 -10.85 -4.90
CA PRO A 635 -13.19 -9.71 -4.87
C PRO A 635 -13.96 -9.61 -3.54
N GLU A 636 -14.32 -10.75 -2.95
CA GLU A 636 -15.14 -10.80 -1.76
C GLU A 636 -14.36 -10.48 -0.47
N ASP A 637 -13.02 -10.45 -0.52
CA ASP A 637 -12.18 -10.03 0.61
C ASP A 637 -12.23 -8.50 0.84
N GLU A 638 -12.85 -7.73 -0.05
CA GLU A 638 -13.01 -6.28 0.04
C GLU A 638 -13.68 -5.84 1.36
N VAL A 639 -14.63 -6.63 1.87
CA VAL A 639 -15.35 -6.34 3.12
C VAL A 639 -14.40 -6.19 4.31
N TYR A 640 -13.33 -6.99 4.37
CA TYR A 640 -12.34 -6.90 5.44
C TYR A 640 -11.53 -5.62 5.35
N ARG A 641 -11.32 -5.10 4.13
CA ARG A 641 -10.64 -3.83 3.92
C ARG A 641 -11.52 -2.66 4.34
N HIS A 642 -12.83 -2.70 4.07
CA HIS A 642 -13.77 -1.70 4.60
C HIS A 642 -13.69 -1.60 6.13
N ILE A 643 -13.67 -2.75 6.84
CA ILE A 643 -13.51 -2.79 8.30
C ILE A 643 -12.19 -2.13 8.73
N LEU A 644 -11.10 -2.43 8.02
CA LEU A 644 -9.78 -1.89 8.31
C LEU A 644 -9.71 -0.36 8.06
N LEU A 645 -10.29 0.14 6.97
CA LEU A 645 -10.36 1.57 6.66
C LEU A 645 -11.28 2.31 7.65
N ALA A 646 -12.39 1.70 8.06
CA ALA A 646 -13.28 2.25 9.08
C ALA A 646 -12.56 2.38 10.43
N SER A 647 -11.71 1.42 10.80
CA SER A 647 -10.88 1.51 12.01
C SER A 647 -9.89 2.69 11.98
N LYS A 648 -9.44 3.07 10.77
CA LYS A 648 -8.60 4.25 10.50
C LYS A 648 -9.41 5.55 10.37
N LYS A 649 -10.74 5.51 10.49
CA LYS A 649 -11.67 6.64 10.37
C LYS A 649 -11.65 7.31 8.99
N PHE A 650 -11.51 6.53 7.91
CA PHE A 650 -11.72 7.03 6.56
C PHE A 650 -13.22 7.29 6.34
N GLU A 651 -13.55 8.46 5.79
CA GLU A 651 -14.94 8.87 5.56
C GLU A 651 -15.65 8.01 4.50
N ASP A 652 -14.89 7.46 3.54
CA ASP A 652 -15.39 6.61 2.46
C ASP A 652 -15.03 5.12 2.66
N ALA A 653 -14.85 4.68 3.90
CA ALA A 653 -14.45 3.32 4.22
C ALA A 653 -15.39 2.22 3.67
N ASP A 654 -16.69 2.52 3.52
CA ASP A 654 -17.70 1.58 2.99
C ASP A 654 -17.86 1.66 1.46
N ALA A 655 -17.15 2.57 0.79
CA ALA A 655 -17.25 2.75 -0.65
C ALA A 655 -16.46 1.66 -1.40
N PRO A 656 -17.00 1.11 -2.51
CA PRO A 656 -16.28 0.11 -3.30
C PRO A 656 -14.90 0.59 -3.78
N LEU A 657 -13.90 -0.25 -3.57
CA LEU A 657 -12.51 -0.14 -4.01
C LEU A 657 -11.94 -1.54 -4.34
N PRO A 658 -12.37 -2.15 -5.46
CA PRO A 658 -12.07 -3.54 -5.84
C PRO A 658 -10.65 -3.72 -6.38
N ILE A 659 -9.64 -3.52 -5.54
CA ILE A 659 -8.21 -3.72 -5.85
C ILE A 659 -7.72 -5.11 -5.42
N TYR A 660 -8.51 -6.12 -5.76
CA TYR A 660 -8.15 -7.53 -5.59
C TYR A 660 -7.13 -7.96 -6.66
N PHE A 661 -6.53 -9.14 -6.48
CA PHE A 661 -5.61 -9.72 -7.46
C PHE A 661 -6.38 -10.13 -8.73
N LYS A 662 -6.42 -9.27 -9.75
CA LYS A 662 -7.16 -9.55 -11.00
C LYS A 662 -6.51 -10.69 -11.80
N THR A 663 -7.24 -11.37 -12.67
CA THR A 663 -6.69 -12.24 -13.73
C THR A 663 -6.28 -11.44 -14.96
N THR A 664 -5.53 -12.04 -15.89
CA THR A 664 -5.16 -11.40 -17.16
C THR A 664 -6.39 -10.94 -17.94
N ASP A 665 -7.44 -11.75 -18.02
CA ASP A 665 -8.70 -11.43 -18.72
C ASP A 665 -9.47 -10.27 -18.05
N GLU A 666 -9.46 -10.20 -16.73
CA GLU A 666 -10.03 -9.07 -15.98
C GLU A 666 -9.26 -7.78 -16.27
N MET A 667 -7.93 -7.84 -16.25
CA MET A 667 -7.10 -6.65 -16.48
C MET A 667 -7.16 -6.15 -17.93
N LEU A 668 -7.25 -7.05 -18.91
CA LEU A 668 -7.48 -6.68 -20.32
C LEU A 668 -8.82 -5.96 -20.49
N ARG A 669 -9.87 -6.38 -19.77
CA ARG A 669 -11.16 -5.68 -19.76
C ARG A 669 -11.08 -4.28 -19.13
N GLU A 670 -10.36 -4.13 -18.03
CA GLU A 670 -10.12 -2.83 -17.39
C GLU A 670 -9.39 -1.86 -18.35
N CYS A 671 -8.46 -2.36 -19.16
CA CYS A 671 -7.67 -1.56 -20.10
C CYS A 671 -8.27 -1.47 -21.53
N ALA A 672 -9.45 -2.03 -21.78
CA ALA A 672 -10.02 -2.14 -23.12
C ALA A 672 -10.24 -0.77 -23.82
N TYR A 673 -10.41 0.31 -23.06
CA TYR A 673 -10.57 1.68 -23.58
C TYR A 673 -9.33 2.24 -24.29
N LEU A 674 -8.18 1.56 -24.19
CA LEU A 674 -6.94 1.90 -24.91
C LEU A 674 -6.88 1.28 -26.32
N GLY A 675 -7.79 0.36 -26.64
CA GLY A 675 -7.71 -0.49 -27.83
C GLY A 675 -6.97 -1.81 -27.56
N GLU A 676 -7.31 -2.86 -28.31
CA GLU A 676 -6.86 -4.25 -28.07
C GLU A 676 -5.33 -4.42 -28.07
N GLU A 677 -4.65 -3.80 -29.03
CA GLU A 677 -3.20 -3.86 -29.16
C GLU A 677 -2.52 -3.21 -27.95
N LYS A 678 -2.90 -1.97 -27.62
CA LYS A 678 -2.32 -1.23 -26.50
C LYS A 678 -2.67 -1.87 -25.16
N ALA A 679 -3.89 -2.38 -25.00
CA ALA A 679 -4.29 -3.13 -23.79
C ALA A 679 -3.42 -4.37 -23.61
N THR A 680 -3.18 -5.15 -24.66
CA THR A 680 -2.29 -6.32 -24.61
C THR A 680 -0.84 -5.93 -24.33
N GLU A 681 -0.39 -4.81 -24.91
CA GLU A 681 0.94 -4.26 -24.66
C GLU A 681 1.14 -3.93 -23.18
N VAL A 682 0.26 -3.12 -22.58
CA VAL A 682 0.42 -2.64 -21.20
C VAL A 682 0.07 -3.70 -20.15
N VAL A 683 -0.85 -4.63 -20.43
CA VAL A 683 -1.28 -5.67 -19.48
C VAL A 683 -0.39 -6.90 -19.53
N VAL A 684 0.13 -7.27 -20.70
CA VAL A 684 0.87 -8.53 -20.88
C VAL A 684 2.30 -8.27 -21.31
N THR A 685 2.52 -7.58 -22.42
CA THR A 685 3.84 -7.50 -23.06
C THR A 685 4.86 -6.75 -22.19
N ASN A 686 4.53 -5.53 -21.76
CA ASN A 686 5.42 -4.68 -20.98
C ASN A 686 5.66 -5.23 -19.55
N PRO A 687 4.66 -5.75 -18.81
CA PRO A 687 4.92 -6.38 -17.52
C PRO A 687 5.85 -7.59 -17.60
N ASN A 688 5.71 -8.41 -18.64
CA ASN A 688 6.64 -9.52 -18.90
C ASN A 688 8.03 -9.01 -19.25
N LEU A 689 8.15 -7.93 -20.04
CA LEU A 689 9.43 -7.29 -20.35
C LEU A 689 10.15 -6.84 -19.05
N ILE A 690 9.44 -6.19 -18.12
CA ILE A 690 10.03 -5.80 -16.83
C ILE A 690 10.43 -7.04 -16.00
N ALA A 691 9.60 -8.08 -16.00
CA ALA A 691 9.93 -9.33 -15.33
C ALA A 691 11.21 -9.96 -15.91
N ASP A 692 11.39 -9.93 -17.24
CA ASP A 692 12.56 -10.47 -17.94
C ASP A 692 13.85 -9.69 -17.65
N MET A 693 13.76 -8.39 -17.34
CA MET A 693 14.91 -7.59 -16.93
C MET A 693 15.51 -8.01 -15.59
N VAL A 694 14.72 -8.65 -14.73
CA VAL A 694 15.12 -9.09 -13.39
C VAL A 694 15.86 -10.44 -13.48
N GLU A 695 16.94 -10.63 -12.72
CA GLU A 695 17.64 -11.92 -12.63
C GLU A 695 16.91 -12.88 -11.67
N ASP A 696 17.23 -14.17 -11.69
CA ASP A 696 16.77 -15.08 -10.63
C ASP A 696 17.59 -14.82 -9.35
N ILE A 697 16.97 -14.17 -8.36
CA ILE A 697 17.63 -13.75 -7.13
C ILE A 697 17.35 -14.76 -6.01
N GLN A 698 18.36 -15.53 -5.65
CA GLN A 698 18.33 -16.31 -4.42
C GLN A 698 18.57 -15.42 -3.19
N LEU A 699 17.58 -15.30 -2.30
CA LEU A 699 17.67 -14.50 -1.06
C LEU A 699 18.82 -14.92 -0.14
N LEU A 700 18.92 -16.23 0.14
CA LEU A 700 19.94 -16.80 1.02
C LEU A 700 20.51 -18.07 0.40
N PRO A 701 21.84 -18.29 0.45
CA PRO A 701 22.44 -19.54 0.01
C PRO A 701 21.89 -20.71 0.84
N LYS A 702 21.39 -21.75 0.17
CA LYS A 702 20.79 -22.91 0.85
C LYS A 702 21.87 -23.68 1.61
N GLY A 703 21.62 -23.96 2.89
CA GLY A 703 22.48 -24.81 3.71
C GLY A 703 23.86 -24.22 4.02
N GLN A 704 24.11 -22.95 3.71
CA GLN A 704 25.37 -22.30 4.03
C GLN A 704 25.24 -21.46 5.30
N LEU A 705 26.12 -21.74 6.25
CA LEU A 705 26.29 -20.91 7.45
C LEU A 705 27.50 -20.01 7.26
N PHE A 706 27.44 -18.82 7.86
CA PHE A 706 28.51 -17.85 7.86
C PHE A 706 29.05 -17.71 9.30
N PRO A 707 29.86 -18.67 9.77
CA PRO A 707 30.36 -18.62 11.15
C PRO A 707 31.28 -17.41 11.33
N PRO A 708 31.16 -16.68 12.46
CA PRO A 708 32.04 -15.57 12.76
C PRO A 708 33.48 -16.05 12.98
N ARG A 709 34.45 -15.14 12.86
CA ARG A 709 35.86 -15.41 13.14
C ARG A 709 36.37 -14.48 14.22
N LEU A 710 36.93 -15.05 15.28
CA LEU A 710 37.59 -14.32 16.35
C LEU A 710 39.01 -14.88 16.51
N GLN A 711 39.98 -14.00 16.72
CA GLN A 711 41.36 -14.44 16.94
C GLN A 711 41.45 -15.25 18.25
N ASN A 712 42.18 -16.36 18.23
CA ASN A 712 42.47 -17.24 19.37
C ASN A 712 41.25 -17.94 20.02
N SER A 713 40.03 -17.79 19.52
CA SER A 713 38.83 -18.42 20.12
C SER A 713 38.93 -19.94 20.28
N ARG A 714 39.58 -20.62 19.33
CA ARG A 714 39.82 -22.06 19.40
C ARG A 714 40.75 -22.45 20.55
N GLU A 715 41.84 -21.71 20.72
CA GLU A 715 42.85 -21.97 21.75
C GLU A 715 42.29 -21.61 23.14
N ASP A 716 41.62 -20.47 23.26
CA ASP A 716 40.98 -20.05 24.51
C ASP A 716 39.95 -21.07 25.00
N LEU A 717 39.08 -21.55 24.09
CA LEU A 717 38.08 -22.56 24.42
C LEU A 717 38.74 -23.87 24.87
N TYR A 718 39.76 -24.32 24.13
CA TYR A 718 40.52 -25.52 24.46
C TYR A 718 41.12 -25.41 25.87
N ASN A 719 41.79 -24.30 26.17
CA ASN A 719 42.44 -24.08 27.46
C ASN A 719 41.44 -24.06 28.63
N LEU A 720 40.28 -23.42 28.46
CA LEU A 720 39.22 -23.42 29.48
C LEU A 720 38.67 -24.82 29.74
N VAL A 721 38.38 -25.57 28.67
CA VAL A 721 37.77 -26.90 28.75
C VAL A 721 38.69 -27.88 29.46
N TRP A 722 39.92 -28.02 28.98
CA TRP A 722 40.87 -28.98 29.56
C TRP A 722 41.37 -28.53 30.93
N GLY A 723 41.52 -27.22 31.14
CA GLY A 723 41.84 -26.66 32.45
C GLY A 723 40.82 -27.06 33.53
N LYS A 724 39.52 -26.90 33.26
CA LYS A 724 38.46 -27.29 34.20
C LYS A 724 38.32 -28.82 34.31
N ALA A 725 38.46 -29.56 33.21
CA ALA A 725 38.41 -31.03 33.23
C ALA A 725 39.50 -31.60 34.16
N HIS A 726 40.74 -31.15 34.03
CA HIS A 726 41.83 -31.59 34.90
C HIS A 726 41.68 -31.14 36.35
N ALA A 727 41.09 -29.95 36.58
CA ALA A 727 40.80 -29.49 37.94
C ALA A 727 39.77 -30.38 38.66
N LEU A 728 38.77 -30.88 37.92
CA LEU A 728 37.68 -31.70 38.46
C LEU A 728 38.01 -33.19 38.57
N TYR A 729 38.65 -33.77 37.56
CA TYR A 729 38.86 -35.23 37.43
C TYR A 729 40.32 -35.65 37.51
N GLY A 730 41.27 -34.72 37.65
CA GLY A 730 42.70 -35.00 37.77
C GLY A 730 43.46 -34.93 36.44
N LYS A 731 44.79 -35.11 36.51
CA LYS A 731 45.67 -35.03 35.32
C LYS A 731 45.39 -36.16 34.34
N GLU A 732 45.20 -37.38 34.85
CA GLU A 732 44.76 -38.53 34.07
C GLU A 732 43.24 -38.59 34.13
N LEU A 733 42.59 -38.25 33.02
CA LEU A 733 41.14 -38.18 32.96
C LEU A 733 40.53 -39.60 32.84
N PRO A 734 39.39 -39.86 33.49
CA PRO A 734 38.64 -41.08 33.23
C PRO A 734 38.28 -41.19 31.74
N GLN A 735 38.37 -42.39 31.18
CA GLN A 735 38.16 -42.62 29.74
C GLN A 735 36.82 -42.05 29.24
N ILE A 736 35.75 -42.21 30.03
CA ILE A 736 34.41 -41.66 29.71
C ILE A 736 34.38 -40.13 29.58
N VAL A 737 35.23 -39.42 30.32
CA VAL A 737 35.34 -37.95 30.25
C VAL A 737 36.19 -37.56 29.05
N GLN A 738 37.33 -38.23 28.84
CA GLN A 738 38.22 -38.00 27.70
C GLN A 738 37.48 -38.21 26.38
N ASP A 739 36.84 -39.37 26.19
CA ASP A 739 36.10 -39.72 24.97
C ASP A 739 34.99 -38.71 24.67
N ARG A 740 34.28 -38.26 25.72
CA ARG A 740 33.21 -37.28 25.59
C ARG A 740 33.76 -35.92 25.15
N LEU A 741 34.82 -35.43 25.80
CA LEU A 741 35.42 -34.13 25.47
C LEU A 741 36.03 -34.12 24.06
N ASP A 742 36.74 -35.18 23.68
CA ASP A 742 37.33 -35.29 22.35
C ASP A 742 36.25 -35.29 21.26
N THR A 743 35.17 -36.04 21.46
CA THR A 743 34.04 -36.08 20.53
C THR A 743 33.36 -34.71 20.39
N GLU A 744 33.03 -34.07 21.52
CA GLU A 744 32.36 -32.77 21.50
C GLU A 744 33.25 -31.66 20.93
N MET A 745 34.51 -31.56 21.36
CA MET A 745 35.44 -30.54 20.89
C MET A 745 35.70 -30.65 19.39
N ASN A 746 35.89 -31.86 18.87
CA ASN A 746 36.06 -32.06 17.43
C ASN A 746 34.83 -31.59 16.63
N SER A 747 33.63 -31.87 17.12
CA SER A 747 32.38 -31.42 16.49
C SER A 747 32.23 -29.89 16.51
N ILE A 748 32.53 -29.25 17.64
CA ILE A 748 32.41 -27.79 17.84
C ILE A 748 33.46 -27.04 16.98
N LEU A 749 34.72 -27.43 17.09
CA LEU A 749 35.83 -26.78 16.37
C LEU A 749 35.75 -27.01 14.86
N GLY A 750 35.33 -28.21 14.44
CA GLY A 750 35.16 -28.59 13.03
C GLY A 750 34.13 -27.73 12.29
N ARG A 751 33.14 -27.18 13.02
CA ARG A 751 32.08 -26.32 12.46
C ARG A 751 32.31 -24.82 12.66
N GLY A 752 33.38 -24.43 13.34
CA GLY A 752 33.65 -23.03 13.65
C GLY A 752 32.72 -22.45 14.73
N TYR A 753 32.18 -23.30 15.62
CA TYR A 753 31.33 -22.86 16.72
C TYR A 753 32.14 -22.39 17.94
N ASP A 754 33.46 -22.36 17.87
CA ASP A 754 34.32 -21.82 18.92
C ASP A 754 34.01 -20.37 19.28
N VAL A 755 33.68 -19.53 18.29
CA VAL A 755 33.39 -18.12 18.52
C VAL A 755 32.09 -17.93 19.30
N ILE A 756 31.04 -18.71 19.01
CA ILE A 756 29.76 -18.61 19.74
C ILE A 756 29.91 -19.13 21.18
N TYR A 757 30.66 -20.22 21.38
CA TYR A 757 30.98 -20.73 22.72
C TYR A 757 31.77 -19.71 23.54
N MET A 758 32.82 -19.11 22.96
CA MET A 758 33.62 -18.09 23.64
C MET A 758 32.84 -16.80 23.90
N SER A 759 31.93 -16.42 23.00
CA SER A 759 31.05 -15.27 23.23
C SER A 759 30.11 -15.53 24.42
N ALA A 760 29.46 -16.69 24.44
CA ALA A 760 28.59 -17.10 25.55
C ALA A 760 29.37 -17.17 26.89
N GLN A 761 30.56 -17.79 26.88
CA GLN A 761 31.41 -17.88 28.07
C GLN A 761 31.79 -16.49 28.60
N LYS A 762 32.20 -15.57 27.73
CA LYS A 762 32.53 -14.19 28.13
C LYS A 762 31.33 -13.42 28.65
N LEU A 763 30.14 -13.62 28.07
CA LEU A 763 28.90 -13.01 28.59
C LEU A 763 28.56 -13.51 30.00
N VAL A 764 28.67 -14.83 30.24
CA VAL A 764 28.46 -15.43 31.56
C VAL A 764 29.49 -14.89 32.56
N GLN A 765 30.77 -14.94 32.21
CA GLN A 765 31.85 -14.46 33.07
C GLN A 765 31.65 -12.99 33.45
N ARG A 766 31.37 -12.13 32.47
CA ARG A 766 31.15 -10.70 32.72
C ARG A 766 29.94 -10.46 33.62
N SER A 767 28.84 -11.20 33.44
CA SER A 767 27.67 -11.10 34.32
C SER A 767 28.04 -11.45 35.77
N LEU A 768 28.77 -12.55 35.97
CA LEU A 768 29.23 -12.99 37.30
C LEU A 768 30.17 -11.99 37.96
N GLU A 769 31.13 -11.42 37.21
CA GLU A 769 32.04 -10.37 37.69
C GLU A 769 31.29 -9.10 38.12
N ASN A 770 30.12 -8.85 37.53
CA ASN A 770 29.23 -7.74 37.91
C ASN A 770 28.19 -8.12 38.98
N GLY A 771 28.30 -9.30 39.58
CA GLY A 771 27.43 -9.76 40.67
C GLY A 771 26.08 -10.34 40.24
N TYR A 772 25.89 -10.62 38.94
CA TYR A 772 24.66 -11.20 38.40
C TYR A 772 24.88 -12.65 37.99
N LEU A 773 24.26 -13.58 38.73
CA LEU A 773 24.23 -15.00 38.36
C LEU A 773 23.46 -15.23 37.06
N VAL A 774 23.88 -16.23 36.29
CA VAL A 774 23.27 -16.58 35.00
C VAL A 774 22.68 -17.98 35.09
N GLY A 775 21.39 -18.12 34.83
CA GLY A 775 20.73 -19.41 34.78
C GLY A 775 21.02 -20.15 33.47
N SER A 776 21.23 -21.46 33.57
CA SER A 776 21.39 -22.33 32.40
C SER A 776 20.04 -22.59 31.71
N ARG A 777 19.99 -22.63 30.37
CA ARG A 777 18.76 -22.87 29.61
C ARG A 777 19.03 -23.63 28.30
N GLY A 778 18.01 -24.35 27.84
CA GLY A 778 17.99 -24.90 26.48
C GLY A 778 18.94 -26.08 26.29
N SER A 779 19.21 -26.41 25.03
CA SER A 779 19.94 -27.63 24.66
C SER A 779 21.44 -27.56 24.94
N VAL A 780 22.00 -26.39 25.29
CA VAL A 780 23.43 -26.25 25.60
C VAL A 780 23.85 -27.04 26.85
N GLY A 781 22.91 -27.34 27.76
CA GLY A 781 23.12 -28.22 28.91
C GLY A 781 23.47 -29.67 28.55
N SER A 782 23.26 -30.06 27.28
CA SER A 782 23.69 -31.37 26.75
C SER A 782 25.20 -31.44 26.44
N SER A 783 25.90 -30.30 26.39
CA SER A 783 27.33 -30.25 26.08
C SER A 783 28.20 -30.24 27.34
N LEU A 784 29.07 -31.23 27.44
CA LEU A 784 30.12 -31.25 28.45
C LEU A 784 31.13 -30.12 28.21
N VAL A 785 31.43 -29.77 26.96
CA VAL A 785 32.29 -28.63 26.61
C VAL A 785 31.71 -27.32 27.15
N ALA A 786 30.38 -27.13 27.07
CA ALA A 786 29.72 -25.97 27.65
C ALA A 786 29.85 -25.94 29.19
N TYR A 787 29.72 -27.09 29.85
CA TYR A 787 29.93 -27.19 31.30
C TYR A 787 31.39 -26.87 31.68
N MET A 788 32.35 -27.42 30.93
CA MET A 788 33.78 -27.22 31.20
C MET A 788 34.26 -25.78 30.91
N SER A 789 33.64 -25.10 29.95
CA SER A 789 33.91 -23.68 29.67
C SER A 789 33.16 -22.73 30.60
N GLY A 790 32.21 -23.22 31.40
CA GLY A 790 31.45 -22.41 32.36
C GLY A 790 30.26 -21.66 31.74
N ILE A 791 29.77 -22.12 30.60
CA ILE A 791 28.56 -21.60 29.93
C ILE A 791 27.29 -22.13 30.62
N THR A 792 27.33 -23.37 31.09
CA THR A 792 26.21 -24.04 31.77
C THR A 792 26.67 -24.69 33.07
N GLU A 793 25.76 -24.79 34.04
CA GLU A 793 25.95 -25.51 35.29
C GLU A 793 25.56 -26.99 35.18
N VAL A 794 24.89 -27.38 34.08
CA VAL A 794 24.45 -28.75 33.84
C VAL A 794 25.60 -29.60 33.33
N ASN A 795 26.00 -30.62 34.10
CA ASN A 795 26.98 -31.62 33.68
C ASN A 795 26.26 -32.79 32.98
N SER A 796 26.52 -32.96 31.69
CA SER A 796 25.82 -33.92 30.83
C SER A 796 26.30 -35.37 30.95
N LEU A 797 27.35 -35.65 31.73
CA LEU A 797 27.85 -37.00 31.96
C LEU A 797 26.83 -37.89 32.71
N PRO A 798 26.99 -39.24 32.67
CA PRO A 798 26.21 -40.13 33.51
C PRO A 798 26.36 -39.83 35.01
N PRO A 799 25.45 -40.30 35.88
CA PRO A 799 25.52 -40.06 37.32
C PRO A 799 26.85 -40.55 37.88
N HIS A 800 27.56 -39.70 38.62
CA HIS A 800 28.86 -40.06 39.18
C HIS A 800 29.20 -39.29 40.45
N TYR A 801 30.03 -39.91 41.28
CA TYR A 801 30.68 -39.27 42.41
C TYR A 801 32.03 -38.70 41.97
N ARG A 802 32.40 -37.51 42.47
CA ARG A 802 33.73 -36.92 42.28
C ARG A 802 34.28 -36.35 43.58
N CYS A 803 35.52 -36.70 43.92
CA CYS A 803 36.14 -36.24 45.15
C CYS A 803 36.80 -34.87 44.95
N PRO A 804 36.38 -33.81 45.68
CA PRO A 804 36.96 -32.48 45.53
C PRO A 804 38.41 -32.38 46.04
N LYS A 805 38.93 -33.43 46.72
CA LYS A 805 40.28 -33.46 47.32
C LYS A 805 41.28 -34.38 46.60
N CYS A 806 40.93 -35.62 46.29
CA CYS A 806 41.86 -36.53 45.61
C CYS A 806 41.51 -36.77 44.13
N ARG A 807 40.41 -36.17 43.64
CA ARG A 807 39.96 -36.21 42.23
C ARG A 807 39.55 -37.59 41.75
N HIS A 808 39.53 -38.58 42.64
CA HIS A 808 38.93 -39.88 42.39
C HIS A 808 37.45 -39.72 42.02
N SER A 809 37.02 -40.45 40.98
CA SER A 809 35.67 -40.42 40.43
C SER A 809 35.11 -41.82 40.22
N GLU A 810 33.82 -42.01 40.48
CA GLU A 810 33.10 -43.27 40.34
C GLU A 810 31.82 -43.04 39.53
N PHE A 811 31.73 -43.62 38.33
CA PHE A 811 30.58 -43.50 37.42
C PHE A 811 29.60 -44.66 37.60
N ILE A 812 28.31 -44.36 37.74
CA ILE A 812 27.24 -45.33 37.90
C ILE A 812 26.52 -45.50 36.56
N LEU A 813 26.80 -46.61 35.87
CA LEU A 813 26.33 -46.88 34.50
C LEU A 813 25.27 -47.99 34.41
N ASP A 814 24.89 -48.58 35.55
CA ASP A 814 23.93 -49.68 35.63
C ASP A 814 22.46 -49.23 35.52
N GLY A 815 22.21 -47.92 35.42
CA GLY A 815 20.87 -47.33 35.33
C GLY A 815 20.13 -47.29 36.67
N SER A 816 20.80 -47.58 37.79
CA SER A 816 20.19 -47.54 39.13
C SER A 816 19.73 -46.14 39.56
N TYR A 817 20.33 -45.08 38.99
CA TYR A 817 19.97 -43.69 39.24
C TYR A 817 19.73 -42.95 37.93
N GLY A 818 18.69 -42.10 37.90
CA GLY A 818 18.37 -41.24 36.75
C GLY A 818 19.33 -40.06 36.61
N CYS A 819 19.70 -39.43 37.73
CA CYS A 819 20.70 -38.35 37.76
C CYS A 819 21.55 -38.42 39.05
N GLY A 820 22.70 -37.73 39.04
CA GLY A 820 23.61 -37.66 40.18
C GLY A 820 23.01 -37.01 41.43
N ALA A 821 22.07 -36.07 41.25
CA ALA A 821 21.40 -35.41 42.37
C ALA A 821 20.59 -36.40 43.24
N ASP A 822 20.05 -37.46 42.63
CA ASP A 822 19.27 -38.51 43.30
C ASP A 822 20.13 -39.49 44.10
N MET A 823 21.45 -39.50 43.86
CA MET A 823 22.35 -40.43 44.53
C MET A 823 22.51 -40.07 46.03
N PRO A 824 22.65 -41.07 46.93
CA PRO A 824 22.86 -40.81 48.35
C PRO A 824 24.23 -40.18 48.60
N ASP A 825 24.38 -39.44 49.70
CA ASP A 825 25.68 -38.87 50.08
C ASP A 825 26.66 -39.98 50.47
N ARG A 826 27.91 -39.87 49.99
CA ARG A 826 28.99 -40.83 50.28
C ARG A 826 30.30 -40.09 50.58
N VAL A 827 31.22 -40.79 51.20
CA VAL A 827 32.61 -40.34 51.41
C VAL A 827 33.54 -41.05 50.45
N CYS A 828 34.60 -40.36 50.04
CA CYS A 828 35.61 -40.90 49.15
C CYS A 828 36.37 -42.05 49.82
N PRO A 829 36.42 -43.25 49.22
CA PRO A 829 37.11 -44.40 49.80
C PRO A 829 38.63 -44.23 49.80
N VAL A 830 39.17 -43.29 49.02
CA VAL A 830 40.62 -43.04 48.92
C VAL A 830 41.12 -42.07 50.00
N CYS A 831 40.37 -41.02 50.31
CA CYS A 831 40.86 -39.94 51.18
C CYS A 831 39.89 -39.49 52.29
N GLY A 832 38.70 -40.11 52.37
CA GLY A 832 37.69 -39.83 53.40
C GLY A 832 36.88 -38.54 53.22
N GLU A 833 37.20 -37.72 52.23
CA GLU A 833 36.47 -36.47 51.94
C GLU A 833 35.06 -36.73 51.44
N LYS A 834 34.08 -35.86 51.75
CA LYS A 834 32.71 -36.01 51.21
C LYS A 834 32.73 -35.90 49.68
N TYR A 835 32.02 -36.79 49.01
CA TYR A 835 31.88 -36.72 47.56
C TYR A 835 30.95 -35.58 47.13
N ALA A 836 31.28 -34.96 46.00
CA ALA A 836 30.30 -34.24 45.22
C ALA A 836 29.58 -35.22 44.28
N LYS A 837 28.31 -34.93 43.99
CA LYS A 837 27.45 -35.73 43.11
C LYS A 837 27.15 -34.91 41.86
N ASP A 838 27.23 -35.54 40.70
CA ASP A 838 27.09 -34.83 39.44
C ASP A 838 26.58 -35.76 38.32
N GLY A 839 26.21 -35.18 37.19
CA GLY A 839 25.82 -35.91 35.98
C GLY A 839 24.31 -36.12 35.81
N PHE A 840 23.77 -35.64 34.70
CA PHE A 840 22.35 -35.75 34.32
C PHE A 840 22.09 -36.72 33.16
N ASN A 841 23.12 -37.41 32.68
CA ASN A 841 23.06 -38.39 31.61
C ASN A 841 22.39 -37.87 30.32
N ILE A 842 22.86 -36.73 29.83
CA ILE A 842 22.26 -36.05 28.67
C ILE A 842 23.13 -36.28 27.43
N PRO A 843 22.58 -36.82 26.32
CA PRO A 843 23.34 -37.05 25.09
C PRO A 843 23.68 -35.72 24.40
N PHE A 844 24.90 -35.61 23.89
CA PHE A 844 25.40 -34.40 23.23
C PHE A 844 24.62 -34.07 21.95
N GLU A 845 24.12 -35.10 21.28
CA GLU A 845 23.42 -35.01 20.01
C GLU A 845 22.06 -34.32 20.14
N THR A 846 21.53 -34.14 21.36
CA THR A 846 20.40 -33.22 21.58
C THR A 846 20.75 -31.78 21.21
N PHE A 847 22.00 -31.38 21.41
CA PHE A 847 22.50 -30.04 21.04
C PHE A 847 22.76 -29.96 19.54
N LEU A 848 23.70 -30.77 19.03
CA LEU A 848 24.22 -30.64 17.66
C LEU A 848 23.66 -31.63 16.62
N GLY A 849 22.86 -32.62 17.03
CA GLY A 849 22.41 -33.70 16.16
C GLY A 849 23.54 -34.67 15.75
N PHE A 850 23.17 -35.70 15.00
CA PHE A 850 24.12 -36.59 14.33
C PHE A 850 24.48 -36.01 12.96
N GLY A 851 25.76 -36.05 12.55
CA GLY A 851 26.21 -35.48 11.26
C GLY A 851 26.19 -33.94 11.22
N GLY A 852 25.62 -33.29 12.24
CA GLY A 852 25.60 -31.87 12.56
C GLY A 852 24.95 -30.92 11.57
N ASP A 853 23.99 -31.41 10.80
CA ASP A 853 23.13 -30.57 9.94
C ASP A 853 22.26 -29.57 10.73
N LYS A 854 22.25 -29.67 12.06
CA LYS A 854 21.58 -28.76 12.97
C LYS A 854 22.51 -27.59 13.35
N VAL A 855 21.98 -26.38 13.23
CA VAL A 855 22.58 -25.16 13.79
C VAL A 855 22.01 -24.97 15.19
N PRO A 856 22.82 -25.06 16.25
CA PRO A 856 22.32 -24.89 17.60
C PRO A 856 22.38 -23.42 18.04
N ASP A 857 21.45 -23.04 18.90
CA ASP A 857 21.49 -21.78 19.65
C ASP A 857 22.00 -22.03 21.08
N ILE A 858 22.69 -21.03 21.65
CA ILE A 858 23.12 -21.05 23.07
C ILE A 858 22.22 -20.09 23.85
N ASP A 859 21.37 -20.66 24.71
CA ASP A 859 20.43 -19.90 25.53
C ASP A 859 21.01 -19.62 26.93
N LEU A 860 20.99 -18.35 27.34
CA LEU A 860 21.45 -17.90 28.65
C LEU A 860 20.36 -17.08 29.34
N ASN A 861 20.04 -17.41 30.60
CA ASN A 861 19.08 -16.65 31.39
C ASN A 861 19.80 -15.64 32.29
N PHE A 862 20.01 -14.43 31.77
CA PHE A 862 20.48 -13.31 32.59
C PHE A 862 19.35 -12.77 33.48
N SER A 863 19.72 -12.13 34.59
CA SER A 863 18.78 -11.30 35.36
C SER A 863 18.17 -10.22 34.46
N GLY A 864 16.89 -9.92 34.64
CA GLY A 864 16.21 -8.85 33.89
C GLY A 864 16.89 -7.48 34.06
N GLU A 865 17.54 -7.23 35.20
CA GLU A 865 18.32 -6.01 35.44
C GLU A 865 19.62 -5.92 34.62
N TYR A 866 20.13 -7.07 34.15
CA TYR A 866 21.41 -7.17 33.43
C TYR A 866 21.23 -7.46 31.94
N GLN A 867 20.09 -7.99 31.52
CA GLN A 867 19.84 -8.44 30.13
C GLN A 867 20.16 -7.41 29.04
N ALA A 868 20.02 -6.10 29.33
CA ALA A 868 20.29 -5.03 28.38
C ALA A 868 21.77 -4.59 28.30
N LYS A 869 22.62 -5.00 29.25
CA LYS A 869 24.06 -4.65 29.33
C LYS A 869 24.92 -5.69 28.63
#